data_AF-A6J0N6-F1
#
_entry.id   AF-A6J0N6-F1
#
_cell.length_a   1.000
_cell.length_b   1.000
_cell.length_c   1.000
_cell.angle_alpha   90.00
_cell.angle_beta   90.00
_cell.angle_gamma   90.00
#
_symmetry.space_group_name_H-M   'P 1'
#
loop_
_entity.id
_entity.type
_entity.pdbx_description
1 polymer ?
#
loop_
_entity_poly.entity_id
_entity_poly.type
_entity_poly.pdbx_seq_one_letter_code
_entity_poly.pdbx_strand_id
1 'polypeptide(L)'
;MREKDFKQEGVEKYLWDLNSRVLQANERDRESEAKRPSRWTAGIPASMSPRRSVCWFVLGQLLCSCALALQGGMLFPKETPSRELKVLDGLWSFRADYSNNRLQGFEKQWYRQPLRESGPTLDMPVPSSFNDITQEAELRNFIGWVWYEREAVLPQRWTQDTDRRVVLRINSAHYYAVVWVNGIHVVEHEGGHLPFEADITKLVQSGPLTTFRVTIAINNTLTPYTLPPGTIVYKTDPSMYPKGYFVQDISFDFFNYAGLHRSVVLYTTPTTYIDDITVTTDVDRDVGLVNYWISVQGSDHFQLEVRLLDEDGKIVARGTGNEGQLKVPRAHLWWPYLMHEHPAYLYSLEVTMTTPESVSDFYTLPVGIRTVAVTKSKFLINGKPFYFQGVNKHEDSDIRGRGFDWPLLIKDFNLLRWLGANSFRTSHYPYSEEVLQLCDRYGIVVIDECPGVGIVLPQSFGNVSLRHHLEVMDELVRRDKNHPAVVMWSVANEPVSSLKPAGYYFKTLIAHTKALDPTRPVTFVSNTRYDADLGAPYVDVICVNSYLSWYHDYGHLEVIQLQLTSQFENWYKMYQKPIIQSEYGADAVSGLHEDPPRMFSEEYQTALLENYHLILDEKRKEYVIGELIWNFADFMTNQSPLRVTGNKKGIFTRQRNPKMAAFILRERYWRIANETRGYGSVPRTQCMGSRPFTF
;
A
#
# COMPACT_ATOMS: atom_id res chain seq x y z
N MET A 1 -47.78 20.64 -10.10
CA MET A 1 -47.73 19.67 -11.23
C MET A 1 -46.58 20.09 -12.12
N ARG A 2 -45.65 19.16 -12.41
CA ARG A 2 -44.32 19.32 -13.03
C ARG A 2 -43.18 19.74 -12.09
N GLU A 3 -42.62 18.74 -11.38
CA GLU A 3 -41.23 18.71 -10.91
C GLU A 3 -40.88 17.28 -10.44
N LYS A 4 -40.86 16.33 -11.38
CA LYS A 4 -40.28 14.99 -11.25
C LYS A 4 -39.85 14.65 -12.66
N ASP A 5 -38.55 14.62 -12.94
CA ASP A 5 -37.95 13.88 -14.07
C ASP A 5 -36.41 14.07 -14.18
N PHE A 6 -35.77 14.89 -13.34
CA PHE A 6 -34.30 15.11 -13.41
C PHE A 6 -33.42 14.24 -12.48
N LYS A 7 -33.91 13.12 -11.93
CA LYS A 7 -33.13 12.27 -10.99
C LYS A 7 -33.03 10.78 -11.33
N GLN A 8 -33.54 10.33 -12.49
CA GLN A 8 -33.52 8.90 -12.87
C GLN A 8 -32.42 8.54 -13.89
N GLU A 9 -31.95 9.48 -14.72
CA GLU A 9 -30.98 9.19 -15.79
C GLU A 9 -29.58 8.78 -15.29
N GLY A 10 -29.18 9.16 -14.08
CA GLY A 10 -27.87 8.81 -13.52
C GLY A 10 -27.73 7.34 -13.12
N VAL A 11 -28.82 6.72 -12.65
CA VAL A 11 -28.81 5.32 -12.16
C VAL A 11 -28.98 4.32 -13.32
N GLU A 12 -29.80 4.65 -14.32
CA GLU A 12 -29.97 3.79 -15.50
C GLU A 12 -28.75 3.80 -16.42
N LYS A 13 -28.10 4.96 -16.59
CA LYS A 13 -26.82 5.06 -17.33
C LYS A 13 -25.69 4.32 -16.62
N TYR A 14 -25.74 4.23 -15.29
CA TYR A 14 -24.76 3.51 -14.47
C TYR A 14 -24.98 1.99 -14.46
N LEU A 15 -26.21 1.51 -14.37
CA LEU A 15 -26.55 0.09 -14.56
C LEU A 15 -26.18 -0.39 -15.98
N TRP A 16 -26.25 0.49 -16.98
CA TRP A 16 -25.80 0.20 -18.34
C TRP A 16 -24.27 0.17 -18.48
N ASP A 17 -23.52 1.04 -17.80
CA ASP A 17 -22.04 1.03 -17.85
C ASP A 17 -21.41 -0.10 -17.00
N LEU A 18 -22.08 -0.52 -15.92
CA LEU A 18 -21.73 -1.74 -15.17
C LEU A 18 -22.01 -3.00 -16.00
N ASN A 19 -23.18 -3.05 -16.68
CA ASN A 19 -23.52 -4.15 -17.59
C ASN A 19 -22.61 -4.17 -18.82
N SER A 20 -22.19 -3.04 -19.37
CA SER A 20 -21.31 -3.00 -20.54
C SER A 20 -19.90 -3.51 -20.19
N ARG A 21 -19.37 -3.20 -19.00
CA ARG A 21 -18.03 -3.65 -18.57
C ARG A 21 -18.00 -5.09 -18.08
N VAL A 22 -19.09 -5.61 -17.53
CA VAL A 22 -19.21 -7.01 -17.07
C VAL A 22 -19.65 -7.96 -18.20
N LEU A 23 -20.47 -7.51 -19.17
CA LEU A 23 -20.98 -8.35 -20.26
C LEU A 23 -20.15 -8.27 -21.56
N GLN A 24 -19.39 -7.19 -21.84
CA GLN A 24 -18.59 -7.10 -23.09
C GLN A 24 -17.36 -8.02 -23.13
N ALA A 25 -17.10 -8.80 -22.07
CA ALA A 25 -16.16 -9.91 -22.13
C ALA A 25 -16.68 -11.11 -22.97
N ASN A 26 -17.96 -11.12 -23.37
CA ASN A 26 -18.59 -12.29 -24.00
C ASN A 26 -18.87 -12.21 -25.51
N GLU A 27 -18.57 -11.11 -26.21
CA GLU A 27 -19.01 -10.97 -27.64
C GLU A 27 -17.98 -10.42 -28.64
N ARG A 28 -16.66 -10.50 -28.37
CA ARG A 28 -15.64 -10.19 -29.40
C ARG A 28 -14.63 -11.31 -29.59
N ASP A 29 -15.13 -12.49 -29.95
CA ASP A 29 -14.33 -13.56 -30.57
C ASP A 29 -14.96 -14.08 -31.87
N ARG A 30 -15.84 -13.28 -32.48
CA ARG A 30 -16.33 -13.53 -33.82
C ARG A 30 -16.24 -12.24 -34.64
N GLU A 31 -15.61 -12.38 -35.80
CA GLU A 31 -15.50 -11.40 -36.89
C GLU A 31 -14.38 -10.34 -36.78
N SER A 32 -13.20 -10.66 -37.33
CA SER A 32 -12.74 -10.07 -38.60
C SER A 32 -11.26 -10.37 -38.90
N GLU A 33 -11.01 -11.56 -39.47
CA GLU A 33 -9.99 -11.67 -40.51
C GLU A 33 -10.57 -11.11 -41.81
N ALA A 34 -9.96 -10.06 -42.36
CA ALA A 34 -9.58 -9.94 -43.77
C ALA A 34 -9.40 -8.49 -44.21
N LYS A 35 -8.34 -8.29 -45.02
CA LYS A 35 -8.03 -7.16 -45.93
C LYS A 35 -7.21 -5.99 -45.35
N ARG A 36 -5.89 -6.13 -45.50
CA ARG A 36 -4.97 -5.03 -45.82
C ARG A 36 -5.05 -4.68 -47.32
N PRO A 37 -4.74 -3.43 -47.67
CA PRO A 37 -3.69 -3.23 -48.67
C PRO A 37 -2.65 -2.16 -48.25
N SER A 38 -1.69 -2.02 -49.15
CA SER A 38 -0.28 -1.70 -49.01
C SER A 38 0.12 -0.21 -49.13
N ARG A 39 1.30 0.07 -48.54
CA ARG A 39 2.39 0.97 -48.98
C ARG A 39 2.09 2.44 -49.26
N TRP A 40 2.80 3.33 -48.55
CA TRP A 40 3.63 4.37 -49.17
C TRP A 40 4.90 4.63 -48.34
N THR A 41 6.03 4.68 -49.04
CA THR A 41 7.39 4.99 -48.59
C THR A 41 7.71 6.46 -48.91
N ALA A 42 8.40 7.17 -48.03
CA ALA A 42 9.39 8.19 -48.40
C ALA A 42 10.28 8.57 -47.19
N GLY A 43 11.60 8.42 -47.35
CA GLY A 43 12.63 8.95 -46.44
C GLY A 43 12.90 10.44 -46.70
N ILE A 44 13.70 11.10 -45.86
CA ILE A 44 15.08 11.63 -46.08
C ILE A 44 15.30 12.70 -44.95
N PRO A 45 16.52 13.08 -44.49
CA PRO A 45 17.65 12.35 -43.91
C PRO A 45 18.10 12.96 -42.54
N ALA A 46 19.17 12.44 -41.95
CA ALA A 46 19.87 13.01 -40.79
C ALA A 46 21.01 13.96 -41.21
N SER A 47 21.30 15.02 -40.43
CA SER A 47 22.66 15.33 -39.94
C SER A 47 22.75 16.57 -39.01
N MET A 48 23.73 16.50 -38.09
CA MET A 48 24.50 17.54 -37.38
C MET A 48 24.01 18.13 -36.02
N SER A 49 24.81 17.81 -35.00
CA SER A 49 24.96 18.33 -33.63
C SER A 49 25.75 19.68 -33.56
N PRO A 50 26.17 20.20 -32.38
CA PRO A 50 25.46 20.47 -31.12
C PRO A 50 25.68 21.94 -30.64
N ARG A 51 24.78 22.53 -29.84
CA ARG A 51 25.13 23.64 -28.92
C ARG A 51 24.05 23.94 -27.88
N ARG A 52 24.43 23.69 -26.62
CA ARG A 52 24.22 24.50 -25.41
C ARG A 52 22.80 24.91 -25.00
N SER A 53 22.38 24.32 -23.87
CA SER A 53 21.97 24.95 -22.61
C SER A 53 20.99 26.13 -22.67
N VAL A 54 19.97 26.05 -21.79
CA VAL A 54 18.89 27.01 -21.50
C VAL A 54 17.62 26.74 -22.30
N CYS A 55 16.81 25.78 -21.82
CA CYS A 55 15.34 25.76 -21.96
C CYS A 55 14.76 24.51 -21.27
N TRP A 56 14.70 24.52 -19.93
CA TRP A 56 14.05 23.47 -19.12
C TRP A 56 12.99 24.02 -18.15
N PHE A 57 12.42 25.20 -18.46
CA PHE A 57 11.42 25.83 -17.58
C PHE A 57 10.05 26.12 -18.22
N VAL A 58 9.83 25.75 -19.48
CA VAL A 58 8.55 26.06 -20.18
C VAL A 58 7.82 24.84 -20.74
N LEU A 59 8.43 23.64 -20.72
CA LEU A 59 7.76 22.41 -21.16
C LEU A 59 7.08 21.60 -20.03
N GLY A 60 7.22 22.03 -18.76
CA GLY A 60 6.59 21.35 -17.62
C GLY A 60 5.09 21.63 -17.44
N GLN A 61 4.56 22.74 -17.99
CA GLN A 61 3.16 23.13 -17.75
C GLN A 61 2.16 22.53 -18.75
N LEU A 62 2.61 21.99 -19.88
CA LEU A 62 1.71 21.46 -20.94
C LEU A 62 1.49 19.95 -20.89
N LEU A 63 2.14 19.24 -19.97
CA LEU A 63 1.88 17.82 -19.67
C LEU A 63 1.13 17.60 -18.34
N CYS A 64 0.86 18.68 -17.58
CA CYS A 64 0.08 18.64 -16.34
C CYS A 64 -1.45 18.61 -16.57
N SER A 65 -1.94 18.75 -17.80
CA SER A 65 -3.37 18.93 -18.09
C SER A 65 -4.15 17.65 -18.43
N CYS A 66 -3.58 16.47 -18.18
CA CYS A 66 -4.29 15.18 -18.31
C CYS A 66 -4.02 14.22 -17.13
N ALA A 67 -3.56 14.73 -15.99
CA ALA A 67 -3.73 14.04 -14.71
C ALA A 67 -5.09 14.48 -14.17
N LEU A 68 -6.01 13.54 -13.96
CA LEU A 68 -7.16 13.76 -13.10
C LEU A 68 -6.58 13.97 -11.70
N ALA A 69 -6.23 15.22 -11.36
CA ALA A 69 -5.77 15.55 -10.03
C ALA A 69 -6.84 15.07 -9.05
N LEU A 70 -6.46 14.18 -8.14
CA LEU A 70 -7.34 13.75 -7.05
C LEU A 70 -7.85 15.00 -6.35
N GLN A 71 -9.18 15.15 -6.28
CA GLN A 71 -9.79 16.30 -5.62
C GLN A 71 -9.64 16.12 -4.10
N GLY A 72 -8.76 16.92 -3.48
CA GLY A 72 -8.62 17.01 -2.03
C GLY A 72 -7.46 16.20 -1.42
N GLY A 73 -7.06 16.62 -0.22
CA GLY A 73 -6.09 15.92 0.62
C GLY A 73 -6.64 14.62 1.20
N MET A 74 -5.79 13.92 1.97
CA MET A 74 -6.16 12.65 2.60
C MET A 74 -5.43 12.47 3.95
N LEU A 75 -5.23 13.58 4.68
CA LEU A 75 -4.55 13.57 5.97
C LEU A 75 -5.23 12.61 6.94
N PHE A 76 -4.42 11.88 7.71
CA PHE A 76 -4.94 10.96 8.72
C PHE A 76 -5.77 11.72 9.76
N PRO A 77 -7.02 11.32 10.07
CA PRO A 77 -7.85 11.98 11.07
C PRO A 77 -7.23 11.91 12.46
N LYS A 78 -7.26 13.03 13.19
CA LYS A 78 -6.73 13.14 14.55
C LYS A 78 -7.62 14.04 15.39
N GLU A 79 -7.70 13.76 16.68
CA GLU A 79 -8.31 14.66 17.65
C GLU A 79 -7.37 15.84 17.90
N THR A 80 -7.92 17.05 17.81
CA THR A 80 -7.21 18.32 18.07
C THR A 80 -8.20 19.28 18.75
N PRO A 81 -7.77 20.48 19.20
CA PRO A 81 -8.72 21.47 19.74
C PRO A 81 -9.88 21.83 18.80
N SER A 82 -9.71 21.66 17.49
CA SER A 82 -10.72 21.97 16.46
C SER A 82 -11.35 20.74 15.80
N ARG A 83 -10.83 19.53 16.06
CA ARG A 83 -11.22 18.30 15.35
C ARG A 83 -11.57 17.20 16.34
N GLU A 84 -12.70 16.54 16.10
CA GLU A 84 -13.17 15.42 16.92
C GLU A 84 -13.27 14.16 16.07
N LEU A 85 -13.00 13.00 16.68
CA LEU A 85 -13.02 11.70 16.02
C LEU A 85 -14.01 10.77 16.72
N LYS A 86 -14.79 10.02 15.94
CA LYS A 86 -15.67 8.97 16.43
C LYS A 86 -15.47 7.72 15.59
N VAL A 87 -14.90 6.69 16.22
CA VAL A 87 -14.70 5.39 15.60
C VAL A 87 -16.03 4.63 15.50
N LEU A 88 -16.27 4.02 14.33
CA LEU A 88 -17.44 3.19 14.02
C LEU A 88 -17.09 1.69 13.95
N ASP A 89 -16.01 1.29 14.61
CA ASP A 89 -15.59 -0.11 14.79
C ASP A 89 -16.53 -0.86 15.74
N GLY A 90 -16.54 -2.19 15.65
CA GLY A 90 -17.46 -3.07 16.37
C GLY A 90 -18.32 -3.91 15.41
N LEU A 91 -19.50 -4.31 15.84
CA LEU A 91 -20.40 -5.14 15.04
C LEU A 91 -21.20 -4.30 14.04
N TRP A 92 -21.28 -4.78 12.81
CA TRP A 92 -22.11 -4.27 11.73
C TRP A 92 -23.07 -5.36 11.28
N SER A 93 -24.31 -5.01 10.95
CA SER A 93 -25.22 -5.93 10.26
C SER A 93 -24.67 -6.24 8.88
N PHE A 94 -24.71 -7.51 8.49
CA PHE A 94 -24.04 -8.02 7.31
C PHE A 94 -24.95 -8.92 6.48
N ARG A 95 -24.86 -8.81 5.16
CA ARG A 95 -25.50 -9.74 4.21
C ARG A 95 -24.70 -9.86 2.91
N ALA A 96 -24.42 -11.09 2.48
CA ALA A 96 -23.93 -11.37 1.13
C ALA A 96 -25.10 -11.55 0.15
N ASP A 97 -24.96 -11.02 -1.08
CA ASP A 97 -25.97 -11.17 -2.12
C ASP A 97 -25.75 -12.44 -2.95
N TYR A 98 -26.41 -13.53 -2.55
CA TYR A 98 -26.34 -14.82 -3.23
C TYR A 98 -27.26 -14.94 -4.45
N SER A 99 -27.93 -13.87 -4.90
CA SER A 99 -28.77 -13.94 -6.10
C SER A 99 -27.95 -14.38 -7.32
N ASN A 100 -28.57 -15.05 -8.29
CA ASN A 100 -27.84 -15.61 -9.45
C ASN A 100 -27.02 -14.57 -10.23
N ASN A 101 -27.50 -13.32 -10.30
CA ASN A 101 -26.80 -12.21 -10.95
C ASN A 101 -25.95 -11.37 -9.99
N ARG A 102 -25.98 -11.66 -8.68
CA ARG A 102 -25.31 -10.93 -7.60
C ARG A 102 -25.76 -9.48 -7.43
N LEU A 103 -26.90 -9.08 -8.00
CA LEU A 103 -27.35 -7.68 -8.05
C LEU A 103 -28.70 -7.44 -7.35
N GLN A 104 -29.28 -8.44 -6.68
CA GLN A 104 -30.57 -8.29 -6.03
C GLN A 104 -30.58 -7.15 -5.00
N GLY A 105 -29.46 -6.90 -4.31
CA GLY A 105 -29.37 -5.80 -3.35
C GLY A 105 -29.54 -4.42 -3.97
N PHE A 106 -29.08 -4.24 -5.20
CA PHE A 106 -29.30 -3.01 -5.97
C PHE A 106 -30.70 -2.98 -6.59
N GLU A 107 -31.16 -4.08 -7.18
CA GLU A 107 -32.48 -4.20 -7.80
C GLU A 107 -33.61 -3.90 -6.82
N LYS A 108 -33.50 -4.43 -5.59
CA LYS A 108 -34.46 -4.21 -4.49
C LYS A 108 -34.11 -3.01 -3.61
N GLN A 109 -33.03 -2.29 -3.94
CA GLN A 109 -32.58 -1.09 -3.26
C GLN A 109 -32.45 -1.25 -1.73
N TRP A 110 -31.74 -2.30 -1.29
CA TRP A 110 -31.57 -2.65 0.13
C TRP A 110 -31.11 -1.48 1.00
N TYR A 111 -30.32 -0.56 0.44
CA TYR A 111 -29.84 0.64 1.13
C TYR A 111 -30.95 1.64 1.55
N ARG A 112 -32.17 1.56 1.00
CA ARG A 112 -33.25 2.52 1.30
C ARG A 112 -33.89 2.35 2.67
N GLN A 113 -33.83 1.15 3.24
CA GLN A 113 -34.39 0.81 4.55
C GLN A 113 -33.33 0.05 5.37
N PRO A 114 -33.52 -0.16 6.69
CA PRO A 114 -32.62 -1.00 7.45
C PRO A 114 -32.42 -2.38 6.79
N LEU A 115 -31.18 -2.85 6.73
CA LEU A 115 -30.80 -4.07 6.01
C LEU A 115 -31.56 -5.30 6.51
N ARG A 116 -31.86 -5.34 7.82
CA ARG A 116 -32.68 -6.38 8.47
C ARG A 116 -34.12 -6.46 7.95
N GLU A 117 -34.67 -5.37 7.43
CA GLU A 117 -36.04 -5.34 6.88
C GLU A 117 -36.10 -5.92 5.47
N SER A 118 -34.96 -5.95 4.76
CA SER A 118 -34.85 -6.55 3.43
C SER A 118 -34.49 -8.04 3.45
N GLY A 119 -34.31 -8.64 4.63
CA GLY A 119 -34.05 -10.07 4.84
C GLY A 119 -33.10 -10.36 6.00
N PRO A 120 -32.81 -11.65 6.29
CA PRO A 120 -31.92 -12.05 7.37
C PRO A 120 -30.53 -11.41 7.25
N THR A 121 -29.92 -11.10 8.40
CA THR A 121 -28.56 -10.52 8.49
C THR A 121 -27.73 -11.28 9.52
N LEU A 122 -26.42 -11.18 9.40
CA LEU A 122 -25.42 -11.67 10.36
C LEU A 122 -24.76 -10.47 11.05
N ASP A 123 -24.09 -10.70 12.17
CA ASP A 123 -23.16 -9.71 12.73
C ASP A 123 -21.77 -9.94 12.14
N MET A 124 -21.11 -8.87 11.70
CA MET A 124 -19.75 -8.90 11.17
C MET A 124 -18.89 -7.85 11.85
N PRO A 125 -17.72 -8.22 12.39
CA PRO A 125 -16.83 -7.25 13.04
C PRO A 125 -16.14 -6.35 12.01
N VAL A 126 -15.95 -5.09 12.39
CA VAL A 126 -15.11 -4.11 11.69
C VAL A 126 -14.13 -3.53 12.72
N PRO A 127 -12.81 -3.52 12.46
CA PRO A 127 -12.12 -3.99 11.26
C PRO A 127 -12.00 -5.53 11.18
N SER A 128 -12.36 -6.12 10.03
CA SER A 128 -12.11 -7.54 9.73
C SER A 128 -12.34 -7.86 8.25
N SER A 129 -11.70 -8.94 7.79
CA SER A 129 -12.19 -9.66 6.60
C SER A 129 -13.37 -10.55 7.00
N PHE A 130 -14.38 -10.71 6.13
CA PHE A 130 -15.53 -11.57 6.48
C PHE A 130 -15.26 -13.07 6.32
N ASN A 131 -14.25 -13.42 5.53
CA ASN A 131 -14.13 -14.76 4.95
C ASN A 131 -13.95 -15.89 5.98
N ASP A 132 -13.24 -15.63 7.08
CA ASP A 132 -12.91 -16.63 8.11
C ASP A 132 -13.65 -16.37 9.45
N ILE A 133 -14.70 -15.54 9.45
CA ILE A 133 -15.51 -15.23 10.64
C ILE A 133 -16.57 -16.29 10.92
N THR A 134 -17.12 -16.90 9.86
CA THR A 134 -18.23 -17.86 9.97
C THR A 134 -17.76 -19.28 9.65
N GLN A 135 -18.65 -20.25 9.88
CA GLN A 135 -18.44 -21.65 9.48
C GLN A 135 -18.91 -21.94 8.04
N GLU A 136 -19.30 -20.92 7.28
CA GLU A 136 -19.91 -21.07 5.95
C GLU A 136 -18.83 -21.03 4.85
N ALA A 137 -18.57 -22.19 4.23
CA ALA A 137 -17.61 -22.29 3.13
C ALA A 137 -18.04 -21.46 1.89
N GLU A 138 -19.35 -21.30 1.69
CA GLU A 138 -19.90 -20.45 0.61
C GLU A 138 -19.56 -18.98 0.84
N LEU A 139 -19.70 -18.48 2.07
CA LEU A 139 -19.33 -17.11 2.41
C LEU A 139 -17.82 -16.91 2.28
N ARG A 140 -17.00 -17.86 2.77
CA ARG A 140 -15.54 -17.77 2.70
C ARG A 140 -15.03 -17.53 1.28
N ASN A 141 -15.60 -18.24 0.30
CA ASN A 141 -15.20 -18.18 -1.10
C ASN A 141 -16.18 -17.36 -1.96
N PHE A 142 -17.03 -16.54 -1.35
CA PHE A 142 -18.04 -15.75 -2.03
C PHE A 142 -17.41 -14.76 -3.01
N ILE A 143 -18.05 -14.59 -4.17
CA ILE A 143 -17.70 -13.60 -5.19
C ILE A 143 -18.95 -12.80 -5.51
N GLY A 144 -18.87 -11.48 -5.32
CA GLY A 144 -19.96 -10.56 -5.61
C GLY A 144 -20.08 -9.48 -4.53
N TRP A 145 -21.30 -8.99 -4.32
CA TRP A 145 -21.58 -7.90 -3.40
C TRP A 145 -21.92 -8.39 -1.99
N VAL A 146 -21.21 -7.84 -1.00
CA VAL A 146 -21.56 -7.94 0.42
C VAL A 146 -21.99 -6.58 0.94
N TRP A 147 -22.90 -6.56 1.89
CA TRP A 147 -23.51 -5.37 2.44
C TRP A 147 -23.23 -5.30 3.94
N TYR A 148 -22.65 -4.19 4.39
CA TYR A 148 -22.47 -3.84 5.79
C TYR A 148 -23.43 -2.70 6.13
N GLU A 149 -24.03 -2.74 7.31
CA GLU A 149 -24.84 -1.63 7.82
C GLU A 149 -24.62 -1.40 9.31
N ARG A 150 -24.56 -0.13 9.70
CA ARG A 150 -24.52 0.29 11.10
C ARG A 150 -25.31 1.56 11.32
N GLU A 151 -26.10 1.55 12.39
CA GLU A 151 -26.68 2.77 12.96
C GLU A 151 -25.73 3.34 14.02
N ALA A 152 -25.56 4.66 14.02
CA ALA A 152 -24.78 5.37 15.01
C ALA A 152 -25.49 6.67 15.44
N VAL A 153 -25.25 7.06 16.70
CA VAL A 153 -25.69 8.34 17.25
C VAL A 153 -24.55 9.33 17.17
N LEU A 154 -24.82 10.50 16.59
CA LEU A 154 -23.88 11.61 16.53
C LEU A 154 -24.00 12.48 17.78
N PRO A 155 -22.90 13.07 18.28
CA PRO A 155 -22.98 14.13 19.26
C PRO A 155 -23.90 15.26 18.76
N GLN A 156 -24.80 15.75 19.60
CA GLN A 156 -25.78 16.79 19.22
C GLN A 156 -25.11 18.04 18.63
N ARG A 157 -23.91 18.40 19.12
CA ARG A 157 -23.13 19.50 18.56
C ARG A 157 -22.73 19.29 17.09
N TRP A 158 -22.53 18.06 16.61
CA TRP A 158 -22.18 17.82 15.20
C TRP A 158 -23.35 18.03 14.24
N THR A 159 -24.59 17.89 14.75
CA THR A 159 -25.81 18.04 13.94
C THR A 159 -26.43 19.43 14.06
N GLN A 160 -26.14 20.18 15.12
CA GLN A 160 -26.71 21.52 15.36
C GLN A 160 -25.77 22.68 15.05
N ASP A 161 -24.44 22.48 15.15
CA ASP A 161 -23.44 23.50 14.88
C ASP A 161 -23.12 23.55 13.38
N THR A 162 -23.63 24.57 12.68
CA THR A 162 -23.46 24.73 11.23
C THR A 162 -22.03 25.12 10.83
N ASP A 163 -21.19 25.52 11.78
CA ASP A 163 -19.79 25.87 11.54
C ASP A 163 -18.87 24.63 11.58
N ARG A 164 -19.46 23.45 11.73
CA ARG A 164 -18.75 22.16 11.71
C ARG A 164 -19.04 21.38 10.44
N ARG A 165 -17.96 20.92 9.82
CA ARG A 165 -17.96 19.90 8.79
C ARG A 165 -17.92 18.51 9.43
N VAL A 166 -18.76 17.60 8.95
CA VAL A 166 -18.81 16.19 9.38
C VAL A 166 -18.46 15.29 8.20
N VAL A 167 -17.49 14.41 8.40
CA VAL A 167 -16.92 13.58 7.34
C VAL A 167 -16.99 12.11 7.75
N LEU A 168 -17.43 11.27 6.82
CA LEU A 168 -17.33 9.81 6.93
C LEU A 168 -16.10 9.36 6.14
N ARG A 169 -15.17 8.69 6.82
CA ARG A 169 -13.97 8.12 6.22
C ARG A 169 -13.95 6.60 6.39
N ILE A 170 -13.63 5.91 5.32
CA ILE A 170 -13.39 4.47 5.29
C ILE A 170 -11.89 4.30 5.05
N ASN A 171 -11.17 3.69 6.01
CA ASN A 171 -9.71 3.55 5.88
C ASN A 171 -9.31 2.49 4.84
N SER A 172 -10.18 1.50 4.56
CA SER A 172 -10.02 0.51 3.48
C SER A 172 -11.29 -0.33 3.31
N ALA A 173 -11.67 -0.60 2.06
CA ALA A 173 -12.73 -1.53 1.68
C ALA A 173 -12.31 -2.28 0.41
N HIS A 174 -12.39 -3.62 0.38
CA HIS A 174 -11.90 -4.42 -0.76
C HIS A 174 -13.02 -5.03 -1.62
N TYR A 175 -13.15 -4.76 -2.92
CA TYR A 175 -12.33 -3.94 -3.83
C TYR A 175 -13.07 -2.70 -4.34
N TYR A 176 -14.33 -2.84 -4.77
CA TYR A 176 -15.17 -1.70 -5.15
C TYR A 176 -16.19 -1.43 -4.06
N ALA A 177 -16.28 -0.20 -3.56
CA ALA A 177 -17.16 0.19 -2.48
C ALA A 177 -18.18 1.24 -2.92
N VAL A 178 -19.41 1.11 -2.45
CA VAL A 178 -20.48 2.11 -2.59
C VAL A 178 -21.05 2.40 -1.22
N VAL A 179 -21.15 3.67 -0.86
CA VAL A 179 -21.54 4.11 0.49
C VAL A 179 -22.83 4.93 0.44
N TRP A 180 -23.73 4.61 1.35
CA TRP A 180 -24.95 5.37 1.59
C TRP A 180 -25.05 5.83 3.05
N VAL A 181 -25.60 7.02 3.22
CA VAL A 181 -25.98 7.60 4.50
C VAL A 181 -27.47 7.88 4.49
N ASN A 182 -28.20 7.25 5.41
CA ASN A 182 -29.67 7.30 5.47
C ASN A 182 -30.33 6.95 4.12
N GLY A 183 -29.73 6.01 3.38
CA GLY A 183 -30.17 5.58 2.05
C GLY A 183 -29.85 6.54 0.90
N ILE A 184 -29.11 7.62 1.16
CA ILE A 184 -28.63 8.57 0.16
C ILE A 184 -27.18 8.22 -0.19
N HIS A 185 -26.90 8.05 -1.48
CA HIS A 185 -25.55 7.76 -1.96
C HIS A 185 -24.60 8.94 -1.69
N VAL A 186 -23.39 8.66 -1.16
CA VAL A 186 -22.42 9.69 -0.78
C VAL A 186 -21.05 9.56 -1.44
N VAL A 187 -20.53 8.35 -1.64
CA VAL A 187 -19.22 8.13 -2.27
C VAL A 187 -19.09 6.70 -2.81
N GLU A 188 -18.29 6.56 -3.87
CA GLU A 188 -17.80 5.28 -4.39
C GLU A 188 -16.27 5.31 -4.42
N HIS A 189 -15.66 4.13 -4.33
CA HIS A 189 -14.21 3.99 -4.43
C HIS A 189 -13.84 2.65 -5.07
N GLU A 190 -12.83 2.69 -5.94
CA GLU A 190 -12.26 1.52 -6.61
C GLU A 190 -10.82 1.32 -6.12
N GLY A 191 -10.60 0.32 -5.27
CA GLY A 191 -9.29 -0.02 -4.72
C GLY A 191 -9.37 -0.60 -3.30
N GLY A 192 -8.58 -1.63 -3.00
CA GLY A 192 -8.77 -2.39 -1.76
C GLY A 192 -8.09 -1.85 -0.49
N HIS A 193 -7.07 -1.00 -0.62
CA HIS A 193 -6.09 -0.76 0.45
C HIS A 193 -5.85 0.71 0.78
N LEU A 194 -6.59 1.60 0.15
CA LEU A 194 -6.42 3.04 0.24
C LEU A 194 -7.72 3.67 0.80
N PRO A 195 -7.59 4.77 1.55
CA PRO A 195 -8.73 5.42 2.19
C PRO A 195 -9.51 6.31 1.23
N PHE A 196 -10.79 6.47 1.50
CA PHE A 196 -11.68 7.41 0.83
C PHE A 196 -12.68 8.00 1.83
N GLU A 197 -13.22 9.18 1.52
CA GLU A 197 -14.10 9.89 2.42
C GLU A 197 -15.20 10.67 1.70
N ALA A 198 -16.25 11.02 2.46
CA ALA A 198 -17.36 11.84 2.01
C ALA A 198 -17.71 12.89 3.07
N ASP A 199 -17.88 14.14 2.62
CA ASP A 199 -18.52 15.18 3.43
C ASP A 199 -20.03 14.89 3.52
N ILE A 200 -20.51 14.61 4.74
CA ILE A 200 -21.90 14.28 5.01
C ILE A 200 -22.61 15.37 5.81
N THR A 201 -21.98 16.54 5.98
CA THR A 201 -22.46 17.66 6.81
C THR A 201 -23.92 18.01 6.51
N LYS A 202 -24.22 18.24 5.22
CA LYS A 202 -25.58 18.59 4.76
C LYS A 202 -26.60 17.51 5.07
N LEU A 203 -26.21 16.24 5.09
CA LEU A 203 -27.12 15.12 5.37
C LEU A 203 -27.43 14.98 6.86
N VAL A 204 -26.45 15.26 7.73
CA VAL A 204 -26.59 15.08 9.17
C VAL A 204 -27.10 16.32 9.90
N GLN A 205 -27.07 17.50 9.25
CA GLN A 205 -27.55 18.77 9.82
C GLN A 205 -28.95 19.20 9.31
N SER A 206 -29.60 18.42 8.45
CA SER A 206 -30.89 18.82 7.80
C SER A 206 -32.16 18.32 8.53
N GLY A 207 -32.15 18.25 9.85
CA GLY A 207 -33.34 17.97 10.67
C GLY A 207 -33.01 17.35 12.03
N PRO A 208 -34.01 17.05 12.88
CA PRO A 208 -33.78 16.36 14.15
C PRO A 208 -33.45 14.87 13.88
N LEU A 209 -32.19 14.61 13.55
CA LEU A 209 -31.68 13.24 13.42
C LEU A 209 -31.27 12.74 14.81
N THR A 210 -31.99 11.76 15.32
CA THR A 210 -31.62 11.02 16.53
C THR A 210 -30.61 9.92 16.22
N THR A 211 -30.68 9.33 15.03
CA THR A 211 -29.78 8.26 14.56
C THR A 211 -29.41 8.49 13.09
N PHE A 212 -28.22 8.02 12.72
CA PHE A 212 -27.68 8.06 11.36
C PHE A 212 -27.28 6.64 10.95
N ARG A 213 -27.69 6.20 9.76
CA ARG A 213 -27.49 4.85 9.23
C ARG A 213 -26.47 4.88 8.09
N VAL A 214 -25.39 4.12 8.24
CA VAL A 214 -24.40 3.90 7.18
C VAL A 214 -24.61 2.53 6.59
N THR A 215 -24.75 2.47 5.27
CA THR A 215 -24.75 1.21 4.52
C THR A 215 -23.57 1.24 3.55
N ILE A 216 -22.80 0.16 3.48
CA ILE A 216 -21.65 0.03 2.58
C ILE A 216 -21.81 -1.29 1.81
N ALA A 217 -21.87 -1.20 0.48
CA ALA A 217 -21.79 -2.37 -0.39
C ALA A 217 -20.35 -2.51 -0.89
N ILE A 218 -19.82 -3.72 -0.87
CA ILE A 218 -18.44 -4.03 -1.25
C ILE A 218 -18.44 -5.19 -2.26
N ASN A 219 -17.76 -5.03 -3.39
CA ASN A 219 -17.56 -6.07 -4.39
C ASN A 219 -16.10 -6.54 -4.40
N ASN A 220 -15.88 -7.85 -4.27
CA ASN A 220 -14.55 -8.47 -4.26
C ASN A 220 -14.15 -9.14 -5.59
N THR A 221 -14.91 -8.90 -6.66
CA THR A 221 -14.61 -9.40 -8.00
C THR A 221 -13.39 -8.68 -8.56
N LEU A 222 -12.38 -9.44 -8.98
CA LEU A 222 -11.19 -8.93 -9.66
C LEU A 222 -11.30 -9.16 -11.15
N THR A 223 -10.94 -8.14 -11.93
CA THR A 223 -10.97 -8.15 -13.39
C THR A 223 -9.58 -7.92 -13.96
N PRO A 224 -9.35 -8.03 -15.27
CA PRO A 224 -8.04 -7.73 -15.83
C PRO A 224 -7.61 -6.26 -15.66
N TYR A 225 -8.54 -5.40 -15.25
CA TYR A 225 -8.38 -3.96 -15.08
C TYR A 225 -8.24 -3.52 -13.61
N THR A 226 -8.48 -4.42 -12.65
CA THR A 226 -8.29 -4.14 -11.22
C THR A 226 -6.82 -4.29 -10.81
N LEU A 227 -6.46 -3.77 -9.63
CA LEU A 227 -5.16 -3.98 -9.00
C LEU A 227 -5.31 -4.56 -7.59
N PRO A 228 -5.03 -5.86 -7.37
CA PRO A 228 -4.49 -6.81 -8.35
C PRO A 228 -5.49 -7.24 -9.43
N PRO A 229 -5.04 -7.69 -10.62
CA PRO A 229 -5.91 -8.19 -11.66
C PRO A 229 -6.37 -9.63 -11.39
N GLY A 230 -7.51 -9.99 -11.96
CA GLY A 230 -8.06 -11.34 -11.94
C GLY A 230 -8.98 -11.61 -13.14
N THR A 231 -9.58 -12.79 -13.21
CA THR A 231 -10.56 -13.12 -14.27
C THR A 231 -11.66 -14.01 -13.72
N ILE A 232 -12.92 -13.71 -14.04
CA ILE A 232 -14.02 -14.64 -13.78
C ILE A 232 -14.07 -15.69 -14.89
N VAL A 233 -14.03 -16.96 -14.50
CA VAL A 233 -14.09 -18.09 -15.42
C VAL A 233 -15.35 -18.89 -15.16
N TYR A 234 -16.29 -18.84 -16.12
CA TYR A 234 -17.47 -19.70 -16.12
C TYR A 234 -17.10 -21.10 -16.59
N LYS A 235 -17.49 -22.13 -15.83
CA LYS A 235 -17.31 -23.53 -16.23
C LYS A 235 -18.66 -24.05 -16.72
N THR A 236 -18.83 -24.08 -18.04
CA THR A 236 -20.12 -24.30 -18.68
C THR A 236 -20.40 -25.75 -19.07
N ASP A 237 -19.44 -26.66 -18.88
CA ASP A 237 -19.65 -28.09 -19.16
C ASP A 237 -20.56 -28.70 -18.08
N PRO A 238 -21.83 -29.03 -18.40
CA PRO A 238 -22.78 -29.54 -17.42
C PRO A 238 -22.47 -30.97 -16.97
N SER A 239 -21.56 -31.69 -17.66
CA SER A 239 -21.11 -33.02 -17.23
C SER A 239 -20.10 -32.95 -16.09
N MET A 240 -19.45 -31.80 -15.91
CA MET A 240 -18.41 -31.59 -14.90
C MET A 240 -18.80 -30.59 -13.81
N TYR A 241 -19.64 -29.59 -14.13
CA TYR A 241 -19.93 -28.46 -13.26
C TYR A 241 -21.44 -28.18 -13.16
N PRO A 242 -21.93 -27.73 -11.98
CA PRO A 242 -23.32 -27.35 -11.84
C PRO A 242 -23.66 -26.11 -12.67
N LYS A 243 -24.94 -25.93 -13.02
CA LYS A 243 -25.41 -24.80 -13.82
C LYS A 243 -25.03 -23.48 -13.14
N GLY A 244 -24.37 -22.59 -13.89
CA GLY A 244 -23.96 -21.27 -13.41
C GLY A 244 -22.69 -21.27 -12.56
N TYR A 245 -21.93 -22.37 -12.51
CA TYR A 245 -20.66 -22.42 -11.80
C TYR A 245 -19.62 -21.48 -12.42
N PHE A 246 -18.99 -20.67 -11.58
CA PHE A 246 -17.88 -19.80 -11.96
C PHE A 246 -16.90 -19.68 -10.80
N VAL A 247 -15.66 -19.28 -11.12
CA VAL A 247 -14.59 -19.06 -10.14
C VAL A 247 -13.84 -17.77 -10.47
N GLN A 248 -13.23 -17.18 -9.45
CA GLN A 248 -12.25 -16.12 -9.58
C GLN A 248 -10.88 -16.74 -9.80
N ASP A 249 -10.31 -16.53 -10.97
CA ASP A 249 -8.91 -16.86 -11.28
C ASP A 249 -8.02 -15.67 -10.93
N ILE A 250 -6.89 -15.96 -10.27
CA ILE A 250 -5.93 -14.97 -9.78
C ILE A 250 -4.50 -15.49 -9.96
N SER A 251 -3.54 -14.58 -10.09
CA SER A 251 -2.12 -14.92 -10.29
C SER A 251 -1.20 -14.30 -9.24
N PHE A 252 -1.71 -14.15 -8.01
CA PHE A 252 -0.95 -13.67 -6.86
C PHE A 252 -1.07 -14.65 -5.68
N ASP A 253 -0.02 -14.73 -4.86
CA ASP A 253 0.16 -15.78 -3.85
C ASP A 253 -0.32 -15.37 -2.46
N PHE A 254 -1.52 -14.80 -2.32
CA PHE A 254 -2.18 -14.55 -1.03
C PHE A 254 -3.70 -14.66 -1.20
N PHE A 255 -4.42 -14.93 -0.12
CA PHE A 255 -5.86 -15.08 -0.18
C PHE A 255 -6.55 -13.74 -0.47
N ASN A 256 -7.53 -13.74 -1.37
CA ASN A 256 -8.33 -12.57 -1.72
C ASN A 256 -9.39 -12.28 -0.65
N TYR A 257 -8.93 -12.02 0.58
CA TYR A 257 -9.76 -11.54 1.68
C TYR A 257 -10.49 -10.26 1.27
N ALA A 258 -11.74 -10.14 1.70
CA ALA A 258 -12.59 -8.99 1.40
C ALA A 258 -13.36 -8.53 2.64
N GLY A 259 -13.82 -7.28 2.61
CA GLY A 259 -14.54 -6.64 3.71
C GLY A 259 -13.98 -5.26 4.06
N LEU A 260 -14.34 -4.80 5.27
CA LEU A 260 -13.84 -3.56 5.87
C LEU A 260 -12.64 -3.89 6.75
N HIS A 261 -11.45 -3.91 6.14
CA HIS A 261 -10.22 -4.38 6.78
C HIS A 261 -9.65 -3.41 7.82
N ARG A 262 -9.98 -2.13 7.71
CA ARG A 262 -9.51 -1.06 8.58
C ARG A 262 -10.69 -0.28 9.13
N SER A 263 -10.42 0.56 10.13
CA SER A 263 -11.46 1.29 10.84
C SER A 263 -12.32 2.15 9.91
N VAL A 264 -13.60 2.24 10.25
CA VAL A 264 -14.51 3.24 9.68
C VAL A 264 -14.66 4.33 10.72
N VAL A 265 -14.48 5.58 10.34
CA VAL A 265 -14.51 6.69 11.29
C VAL A 265 -15.37 7.83 10.78
N LEU A 266 -15.98 8.54 11.71
CA LEU A 266 -16.48 9.87 11.48
C LEU A 266 -15.52 10.86 12.13
N TYR A 267 -15.23 11.96 11.45
CA TYR A 267 -14.47 13.05 12.05
C TYR A 267 -15.09 14.40 11.72
N THR A 268 -14.70 15.41 12.49
CA THR A 268 -15.12 16.79 12.27
C THR A 268 -13.94 17.71 12.05
N THR A 269 -14.20 18.77 11.29
CA THR A 269 -13.33 19.94 11.18
C THR A 269 -14.21 21.19 11.24
N PRO A 270 -13.64 22.39 11.39
CA PRO A 270 -14.35 23.60 11.01
C PRO A 270 -14.66 23.59 9.49
N THR A 271 -15.56 24.47 9.04
CA THR A 271 -15.91 24.61 7.62
C THR A 271 -14.77 25.14 6.75
N THR A 272 -13.86 25.94 7.33
CA THR A 272 -12.54 26.24 6.75
C THR A 272 -11.50 25.39 7.45
N TYR A 273 -10.77 24.55 6.72
CA TYR A 273 -9.93 23.52 7.32
C TYR A 273 -8.65 23.26 6.52
N ILE A 274 -7.63 22.77 7.24
CA ILE A 274 -6.38 22.27 6.65
C ILE A 274 -6.68 20.92 5.98
N ASP A 275 -6.61 20.91 4.66
CA ASP A 275 -6.98 19.78 3.80
C ASP A 275 -5.79 18.86 3.52
N ASP A 276 -4.64 19.45 3.22
CA ASP A 276 -3.42 18.71 2.89
C ASP A 276 -2.17 19.42 3.44
N ILE A 277 -1.17 18.62 3.78
CA ILE A 277 0.15 19.10 4.17
C ILE A 277 1.16 18.23 3.42
N THR A 278 2.07 18.87 2.69
CA THR A 278 3.21 18.20 2.05
C THR A 278 4.49 18.70 2.69
N VAL A 279 5.29 17.79 3.23
CA VAL A 279 6.60 18.08 3.81
C VAL A 279 7.68 17.35 3.03
N THR A 280 8.73 18.07 2.67
CA THR A 280 9.98 17.49 2.20
C THR A 280 11.13 18.02 3.05
N THR A 281 12.14 17.17 3.30
CA THR A 281 13.26 17.53 4.16
C THR A 281 14.58 17.38 3.45
N ASP A 282 15.51 18.28 3.73
CA ASP A 282 16.89 18.25 3.24
C ASP A 282 17.85 18.62 4.37
N VAL A 283 19.16 18.49 4.13
CA VAL A 283 20.22 18.81 5.09
C VAL A 283 21.32 19.58 4.38
N ASP A 284 21.58 20.81 4.84
CA ASP A 284 22.76 21.59 4.46
C ASP A 284 23.72 21.65 5.65
N ARG A 285 24.80 20.86 5.57
CA ARG A 285 25.78 20.66 6.65
C ARG A 285 25.12 20.14 7.93
N ASP A 286 25.00 20.96 8.97
CA ASP A 286 24.36 20.67 10.25
C ASP A 286 22.96 21.31 10.38
N VAL A 287 22.48 21.98 9.33
CA VAL A 287 21.16 22.63 9.31
C VAL A 287 20.16 21.72 8.59
N GLY A 288 19.11 21.31 9.32
CA GLY A 288 17.96 20.64 8.72
C GLY A 288 17.04 21.65 8.04
N LEU A 289 16.60 21.33 6.82
CA LEU A 289 15.65 22.13 6.04
C LEU A 289 14.32 21.38 5.98
N VAL A 290 13.23 22.03 6.35
CA VAL A 290 11.87 21.47 6.30
C VAL A 290 11.03 22.36 5.40
N ASN A 291 10.81 21.93 4.16
CA ASN A 291 9.93 22.63 3.22
C ASN A 291 8.50 22.15 3.47
N TYR A 292 7.56 23.08 3.58
CA TYR A 292 6.14 22.77 3.74
C TYR A 292 5.31 23.45 2.66
N TRP A 293 4.24 22.76 2.25
CA TRP A 293 3.13 23.29 1.47
C TRP A 293 1.83 22.82 2.10
N ILE A 294 0.88 23.74 2.31
CA ILE A 294 -0.36 23.52 3.05
C ILE A 294 -1.54 23.95 2.18
N SER A 295 -2.49 23.03 1.98
CA SER A 295 -3.77 23.28 1.33
C SER A 295 -4.83 23.59 2.38
N VAL A 296 -5.62 24.62 2.14
CA VAL A 296 -6.79 24.99 2.96
C VAL A 296 -8.02 25.00 2.05
N GLN A 297 -9.13 24.46 2.53
CA GLN A 297 -10.41 24.46 1.84
C GLN A 297 -11.45 25.24 2.66
N GLY A 298 -12.49 25.77 2.00
CA GLY A 298 -13.62 26.47 2.62
C GLY A 298 -13.63 27.98 2.38
N SER A 299 -12.60 28.70 2.83
CA SER A 299 -12.44 30.14 2.66
C SER A 299 -11.06 30.48 2.08
N ASP A 300 -10.98 31.51 1.24
CA ASP A 300 -9.71 32.08 0.74
C ASP A 300 -9.11 33.12 1.71
N HIS A 301 -9.86 33.50 2.75
CA HIS A 301 -9.43 34.48 3.75
C HIS A 301 -9.03 33.77 5.05
N PHE A 302 -7.74 33.44 5.14
CA PHE A 302 -7.16 32.80 6.32
C PHE A 302 -5.72 33.24 6.54
N GLN A 303 -5.20 32.96 7.73
CA GLN A 303 -3.78 33.06 8.08
C GLN A 303 -3.30 31.70 8.58
N LEU A 304 -2.05 31.36 8.24
CA LEU A 304 -1.38 30.15 8.70
C LEU A 304 -0.16 30.53 9.53
N GLU A 305 -0.08 29.96 10.74
CA GLU A 305 1.14 29.89 11.54
C GLU A 305 1.63 28.45 11.57
N VAL A 306 2.94 28.27 11.33
CA VAL A 306 3.59 26.97 11.32
C VAL A 306 4.70 26.97 12.37
N ARG A 307 4.70 25.99 13.26
CA ARG A 307 5.73 25.80 14.28
C ARG A 307 6.31 24.40 14.16
N LEU A 308 7.62 24.29 14.26
CA LEU A 308 8.29 23.00 14.37
C LEU A 308 8.81 22.83 15.80
N LEU A 309 8.36 21.79 16.47
CA LEU A 309 8.72 21.46 17.85
C LEU A 309 9.65 20.24 17.85
N ASP A 310 10.64 20.25 18.74
CA ASP A 310 11.49 19.09 19.03
C ASP A 310 10.78 18.06 19.95
N GLU A 311 11.44 16.94 20.27
CA GLU A 311 10.86 15.87 21.12
C GLU A 311 10.55 16.33 22.55
N ASP A 312 11.20 17.39 23.04
CA ASP A 312 10.95 18.00 24.35
C ASP A 312 9.83 19.07 24.29
N GLY A 313 9.20 19.27 23.14
CA GLY A 313 8.12 20.24 22.93
C GLY A 313 8.60 21.68 22.77
N LYS A 314 9.90 21.91 22.55
CA LYS A 314 10.44 23.26 22.33
C LYS A 314 10.36 23.64 20.87
N ILE A 315 9.87 24.86 20.61
CA ILE A 315 9.81 25.43 19.26
C ILE A 315 11.24 25.71 18.77
N VAL A 316 11.64 25.03 17.70
CA VAL A 316 12.96 25.17 17.06
C VAL A 316 12.92 25.98 15.77
N ALA A 317 11.75 26.10 15.13
CA ALA A 317 11.56 26.94 13.95
C ALA A 317 10.10 27.43 13.83
N ARG A 318 9.90 28.54 13.13
CA ARG A 318 8.58 29.15 12.86
C ARG A 318 8.48 29.57 11.40
N GLY A 319 7.28 29.49 10.84
CA GLY A 319 6.92 29.94 9.51
C GLY A 319 5.48 30.47 9.48
N THR A 320 5.12 31.10 8.37
CA THR A 320 3.78 31.63 8.12
C THR A 320 3.41 31.38 6.66
N GLY A 321 2.11 31.45 6.35
CA GLY A 321 1.62 31.26 4.98
C GLY A 321 1.47 29.80 4.58
N ASN A 322 1.00 29.58 3.36
CA ASN A 322 0.70 28.26 2.79
C ASN A 322 1.95 27.52 2.31
N GLU A 323 3.04 28.22 2.01
CA GLU A 323 4.31 27.63 1.61
C GLU A 323 5.49 28.28 2.34
N GLY A 324 6.53 27.50 2.61
CA GLY A 324 7.75 28.03 3.21
C GLY A 324 8.80 26.97 3.50
N GLN A 325 9.96 27.43 3.99
CA GLN A 325 11.07 26.58 4.41
C GLN A 325 11.50 26.97 5.83
N LEU A 326 11.44 26.01 6.74
CA LEU A 326 11.96 26.13 8.09
C LEU A 326 13.41 25.66 8.14
N LYS A 327 14.25 26.35 8.90
CA LYS A 327 15.65 25.99 9.13
C LYS A 327 15.85 25.60 10.58
N VAL A 328 16.47 24.44 10.81
CA VAL A 328 16.72 23.86 12.13
C VAL A 328 18.23 23.73 12.33
N PRO A 329 18.88 24.69 13.03
CA PRO A 329 20.32 24.62 13.29
C PRO A 329 20.65 23.42 14.19
N ARG A 330 21.72 22.68 13.84
CA ARG A 330 22.14 21.46 14.54
C ARG A 330 20.99 20.45 14.65
N ALA A 331 20.34 20.17 13.53
CA ALA A 331 19.17 19.30 13.49
C ALA A 331 19.50 17.87 13.95
N HIS A 332 18.58 17.29 14.71
CA HIS A 332 18.58 15.86 14.99
C HIS A 332 17.92 15.15 13.81
N LEU A 333 18.73 14.45 13.02
CA LEU A 333 18.23 13.73 11.85
C LEU A 333 17.48 12.46 12.26
N TRP A 334 16.47 12.10 11.46
CA TRP A 334 15.85 10.80 11.55
C TRP A 334 16.84 9.75 11.02
N TRP A 335 17.19 8.79 11.87
CA TRP A 335 18.05 7.67 11.51
C TRP A 335 17.28 6.36 11.62
N PRO A 336 17.46 5.42 10.69
CA PRO A 336 16.94 4.08 10.84
C PRO A 336 17.40 3.40 12.13
N TYR A 337 16.58 2.48 12.63
CA TYR A 337 16.93 1.55 13.68
C TYR A 337 18.27 0.89 13.35
N LEU A 338 19.12 0.76 14.37
CA LEU A 338 20.49 0.26 14.30
C LEU A 338 21.53 1.22 13.67
N MET A 339 21.14 2.30 12.99
CA MET A 339 22.08 3.21 12.31
C MET A 339 22.61 4.36 13.19
N HIS A 340 21.95 4.64 14.32
CA HIS A 340 22.33 5.70 15.26
C HIS A 340 21.97 5.31 16.72
N GLU A 341 22.57 5.98 17.71
CA GLU A 341 22.27 5.77 19.14
C GLU A 341 20.86 6.24 19.52
N HIS A 342 20.42 7.31 18.85
CA HIS A 342 19.06 7.87 18.94
C HIS A 342 18.41 7.76 17.55
N PRO A 343 17.88 6.58 17.18
CA PRO A 343 17.17 6.42 15.92
C PRO A 343 15.79 7.09 15.99
N ALA A 344 15.17 7.24 14.83
CA ALA A 344 13.75 7.59 14.72
C ALA A 344 13.35 8.96 15.30
N TYR A 345 14.28 9.92 15.34
CA TYR A 345 13.99 11.25 15.87
C TYR A 345 12.88 11.94 15.07
N LEU A 346 11.82 12.38 15.74
CA LEU A 346 10.67 13.04 15.12
C LEU A 346 10.43 14.42 15.74
N TYR A 347 10.43 15.43 14.88
CA TYR A 347 9.85 16.73 15.20
C TYR A 347 8.33 16.69 15.04
N SER A 348 7.64 17.69 15.59
CA SER A 348 6.21 17.91 15.38
C SER A 348 5.98 19.22 14.63
N LEU A 349 5.44 19.15 13.42
CA LEU A 349 5.01 20.31 12.64
C LEU A 349 3.57 20.66 13.03
N GLU A 350 3.41 21.65 13.90
CA GLU A 350 2.13 22.21 14.30
C GLU A 350 1.70 23.29 13.32
N VAL A 351 0.54 23.09 12.68
CA VAL A 351 -0.08 24.05 11.78
C VAL A 351 -1.33 24.60 12.47
N THR A 352 -1.39 25.93 12.59
CA THR A 352 -2.55 26.66 13.08
C THR A 352 -3.10 27.53 11.95
N MET A 353 -4.35 27.30 11.58
CA MET A 353 -5.11 28.11 10.63
C MET A 353 -6.10 28.97 11.39
N THR A 354 -6.20 30.26 11.06
CA THR A 354 -7.18 31.18 11.65
C THR A 354 -7.90 31.98 10.57
N THR A 355 -9.21 32.15 10.68
CA THR A 355 -10.00 33.04 9.81
C THR A 355 -10.33 34.37 10.52
N PRO A 356 -10.72 35.44 9.78
CA PRO A 356 -11.20 36.70 10.38
C PRO A 356 -12.38 36.53 11.34
N GLU A 357 -13.21 35.51 11.13
CA GLU A 357 -14.34 35.13 11.97
C GLU A 357 -13.92 34.39 13.24
N SER A 358 -12.61 34.34 13.53
CA SER A 358 -12.01 33.65 14.68
C SER A 358 -12.19 32.12 14.69
N VAL A 359 -12.51 31.51 13.54
CA VAL A 359 -12.46 30.06 13.39
C VAL A 359 -11.00 29.63 13.36
N SER A 360 -10.64 28.66 14.20
CA SER A 360 -9.27 28.12 14.27
C SER A 360 -9.27 26.63 13.96
N ASP A 361 -8.30 26.18 13.16
CA ASP A 361 -8.06 24.77 12.89
C ASP A 361 -6.61 24.41 13.19
N PHE A 362 -6.41 23.24 13.81
CA PHE A 362 -5.12 22.76 14.26
C PHE A 362 -4.85 21.39 13.68
N TYR A 363 -3.64 21.19 13.16
CA TYR A 363 -3.15 19.88 12.76
C TYR A 363 -1.68 19.72 13.11
N THR A 364 -1.30 18.56 13.63
CA THR A 364 0.10 18.23 13.96
C THR A 364 0.58 17.03 13.15
N LEU A 365 1.64 17.24 12.38
CA LEU A 365 2.27 16.23 11.52
C LEU A 365 3.67 15.89 12.05
N PRO A 366 3.97 14.62 12.40
CA PRO A 366 5.34 14.21 12.71
C PRO A 366 6.27 14.38 11.50
N VAL A 367 7.49 14.86 11.73
CA VAL A 367 8.49 15.11 10.69
C VAL A 367 9.84 14.54 11.10
N GLY A 368 10.33 13.56 10.35
CA GLY A 368 11.71 13.08 10.46
C GLY A 368 12.59 13.74 9.40
N ILE A 369 13.55 14.58 9.81
CA ILE A 369 14.47 15.23 8.87
C ILE A 369 15.47 14.20 8.37
N ARG A 370 15.36 13.80 7.10
CA ARG A 370 16.29 12.85 6.46
C ARG A 370 16.35 13.00 4.95
N THR A 371 17.48 12.64 4.36
CA THR A 371 17.64 12.54 2.91
C THR A 371 17.76 11.09 2.46
N VAL A 372 17.27 10.81 1.26
CA VAL A 372 17.43 9.52 0.56
C VAL A 372 18.11 9.80 -0.78
N ALA A 373 19.13 9.03 -1.11
CA ALA A 373 19.80 9.10 -2.41
C ALA A 373 20.26 7.73 -2.88
N VAL A 374 20.38 7.57 -4.19
CA VAL A 374 20.84 6.33 -4.82
C VAL A 374 22.04 6.65 -5.71
N THR A 375 23.10 5.85 -5.58
CA THR A 375 24.26 5.85 -6.48
C THR A 375 24.22 4.58 -7.34
N LYS A 376 25.21 4.39 -8.23
CA LYS A 376 25.31 3.16 -9.04
C LYS A 376 25.47 1.87 -8.21
N SER A 377 25.85 1.94 -6.95
CA SER A 377 26.10 0.74 -6.12
C SER A 377 25.68 0.87 -4.65
N LYS A 378 25.15 2.01 -4.22
CA LYS A 378 24.79 2.26 -2.81
C LYS A 378 23.44 2.96 -2.69
N PHE A 379 22.69 2.56 -1.68
CA PHE A 379 21.58 3.33 -1.13
C PHE A 379 22.11 4.20 0.00
N LEU A 380 21.76 5.48 0.03
CA LEU A 380 22.24 6.43 1.03
C LEU A 380 21.06 6.99 1.82
N ILE A 381 21.16 6.93 3.14
CA ILE A 381 20.29 7.67 4.06
C ILE A 381 21.17 8.68 4.80
N ASN A 382 20.82 9.96 4.74
CA ASN A 382 21.61 11.05 5.32
C ASN A 382 23.08 11.04 4.84
N GLY A 383 23.29 10.74 3.56
CA GLY A 383 24.61 10.63 2.93
C GLY A 383 25.44 9.40 3.33
N LYS A 384 24.95 8.54 4.24
CA LYS A 384 25.65 7.33 4.67
C LYS A 384 25.08 6.07 3.98
N PRO A 385 25.94 5.10 3.58
CA PRO A 385 25.46 3.84 3.02
C PRO A 385 24.53 3.10 3.97
N PHE A 386 23.38 2.69 3.42
CA PHE A 386 22.38 1.91 4.12
C PHE A 386 22.24 0.52 3.48
N TYR A 387 22.09 -0.49 4.32
CA TYR A 387 21.83 -1.87 3.92
C TYR A 387 20.48 -2.32 4.48
N PHE A 388 19.56 -2.73 3.60
CA PHE A 388 18.28 -3.30 4.02
C PHE A 388 18.52 -4.71 4.56
N GLN A 389 18.33 -4.90 5.86
CA GLN A 389 18.35 -6.22 6.50
C GLN A 389 16.97 -6.43 7.11
N GLY A 390 16.10 -7.12 6.38
CA GLY A 390 14.68 -7.05 6.69
C GLY A 390 13.87 -8.21 6.17
N VAL A 391 12.56 -8.00 6.23
CA VAL A 391 11.58 -9.04 5.90
C VAL A 391 10.59 -8.50 4.87
N ASN A 392 9.92 -9.39 4.16
CA ASN A 392 8.62 -9.08 3.59
C ASN A 392 7.53 -9.39 4.63
N LYS A 393 6.38 -8.75 4.55
CA LYS A 393 5.25 -8.98 5.47
C LYS A 393 3.96 -9.24 4.70
N HIS A 394 2.87 -9.46 5.44
CA HIS A 394 1.49 -9.35 4.96
C HIS A 394 0.60 -8.86 6.10
N GLU A 395 -0.47 -8.12 5.78
CA GLU A 395 -1.59 -7.92 6.71
C GLU A 395 -2.41 -9.22 6.74
N ASP A 396 -1.95 -10.20 7.53
CA ASP A 396 -2.59 -11.51 7.64
C ASP A 396 -2.48 -12.07 9.07
N SER A 397 -3.60 -12.59 9.54
CA SER A 397 -3.73 -13.21 10.86
C SER A 397 -4.93 -14.15 10.92
N ASP A 398 -4.96 -15.00 11.95
CA ASP A 398 -6.07 -15.92 12.18
C ASP A 398 -7.38 -15.19 12.45
N ILE A 399 -8.48 -15.76 11.93
CA ILE A 399 -9.87 -15.31 12.05
C ILE A 399 -10.17 -14.00 11.31
N ARG A 400 -9.45 -12.91 11.61
CA ARG A 400 -9.72 -11.58 11.03
C ARG A 400 -9.15 -11.38 9.62
N GLY A 401 -8.32 -12.31 9.14
CA GLY A 401 -7.62 -12.20 7.85
C GLY A 401 -6.75 -10.95 7.82
N ARG A 402 -7.11 -10.00 6.94
CA ARG A 402 -6.48 -8.67 6.79
C ARG A 402 -6.92 -7.63 7.81
N GLY A 403 -7.82 -7.96 8.74
CA GLY A 403 -8.33 -7.03 9.74
C GLY A 403 -7.20 -6.44 10.60
N PHE A 404 -7.17 -5.11 10.71
CA PHE A 404 -6.23 -4.38 11.57
C PHE A 404 -6.35 -4.82 13.05
N ASP A 405 -5.22 -4.93 13.76
CA ASP A 405 -5.16 -5.33 15.17
C ASP A 405 -3.94 -4.74 15.90
N TRP A 406 -4.18 -3.90 16.91
CA TRP A 406 -3.12 -3.28 17.71
C TRP A 406 -2.21 -4.29 18.44
N PRO A 407 -2.72 -5.33 19.14
CA PRO A 407 -1.88 -6.35 19.76
C PRO A 407 -0.88 -7.02 18.80
N LEU A 408 -1.33 -7.46 17.64
CA LEU A 408 -0.51 -8.09 16.61
C LEU A 408 0.46 -7.11 15.99
N LEU A 409 0.03 -5.87 15.73
CA LEU A 409 0.90 -4.84 15.21
C LEU A 409 2.09 -4.60 16.16
N ILE A 410 1.83 -4.37 17.45
CA ILE A 410 2.89 -4.17 18.44
C ILE A 410 3.76 -5.43 18.60
N LYS A 411 3.15 -6.62 18.58
CA LYS A 411 3.90 -7.89 18.60
C LYS A 411 4.84 -8.01 17.41
N ASP A 412 4.39 -7.66 16.20
CA ASP A 412 5.19 -7.71 14.99
C ASP A 412 6.38 -6.75 15.06
N PHE A 413 6.19 -5.51 15.52
CA PHE A 413 7.28 -4.56 15.72
C PHE A 413 8.28 -5.00 16.79
N ASN A 414 7.80 -5.61 17.88
CA ASN A 414 8.70 -6.20 18.87
C ASN A 414 9.54 -7.34 18.29
N LEU A 415 8.95 -8.17 17.42
CA LEU A 415 9.69 -9.23 16.72
C LEU A 415 10.67 -8.70 15.67
N LEU A 416 10.30 -7.66 14.91
CA LEU A 416 11.23 -6.99 13.98
C LEU A 416 12.48 -6.49 14.72
N ARG A 417 12.29 -5.82 15.86
CA ARG A 417 13.41 -5.34 16.68
C ARG A 417 14.21 -6.46 17.33
N TRP A 418 13.54 -7.51 17.80
CA TRP A 418 14.19 -8.71 18.34
C TRP A 418 15.07 -9.38 17.29
N LEU A 419 14.57 -9.49 16.06
CA LEU A 419 15.26 -10.04 14.90
C LEU A 419 16.46 -9.17 14.48
N GLY A 420 16.45 -7.87 14.80
CA GLY A 420 17.42 -6.92 14.27
C GLY A 420 17.08 -6.46 12.85
N ALA A 421 15.83 -6.66 12.41
CA ALA A 421 15.36 -6.16 11.13
C ALA A 421 15.23 -4.63 11.18
N ASN A 422 15.86 -3.94 10.24
CA ASN A 422 15.79 -2.49 10.12
C ASN A 422 14.83 -2.02 9.02
N SER A 423 14.28 -2.96 8.24
CA SER A 423 13.43 -2.67 7.10
C SER A 423 12.34 -3.73 6.87
N PHE A 424 11.27 -3.34 6.18
CA PHE A 424 10.42 -4.29 5.48
C PHE A 424 9.80 -3.70 4.20
N ARG A 425 9.20 -4.56 3.37
CA ARG A 425 8.38 -4.18 2.22
C ARG A 425 6.90 -4.43 2.50
N THR A 426 6.01 -3.52 2.10
CA THR A 426 4.55 -3.67 2.24
C THR A 426 3.97 -4.62 1.19
N SER A 427 4.45 -5.86 1.16
CA SER A 427 4.02 -6.88 0.20
C SER A 427 2.53 -7.21 0.38
N HIS A 428 1.68 -7.15 -0.63
CA HIS A 428 1.87 -6.57 -1.97
C HIS A 428 0.82 -5.50 -2.21
N TYR A 429 0.71 -4.59 -1.24
CA TYR A 429 -0.33 -3.57 -1.15
C TYR A 429 0.02 -2.63 0.00
N PRO A 430 -0.42 -1.36 -0.05
CA PRO A 430 -0.17 -0.41 1.03
C PRO A 430 -0.80 -0.91 2.33
N TYR A 431 -0.05 -0.91 3.43
CA TYR A 431 -0.56 -1.31 4.75
C TYR A 431 -1.33 -0.18 5.42
N SER A 432 -1.90 -0.44 6.61
CA SER A 432 -2.61 0.59 7.37
C SER A 432 -1.71 1.78 7.70
N GLU A 433 -2.26 2.99 7.70
CA GLU A 433 -1.50 4.21 8.01
C GLU A 433 -0.82 4.13 9.39
N GLU A 434 -1.42 3.44 10.35
CA GLU A 434 -0.87 3.20 11.69
C GLU A 434 0.43 2.38 11.65
N VAL A 435 0.58 1.45 10.70
CA VAL A 435 1.84 0.72 10.49
C VAL A 435 2.96 1.69 10.14
N LEU A 436 2.73 2.61 9.21
CA LEU A 436 3.73 3.59 8.79
C LEU A 436 4.05 4.59 9.91
N GLN A 437 3.06 5.01 10.69
CA GLN A 437 3.27 5.83 11.89
C GLN A 437 4.17 5.11 12.92
N LEU A 438 4.03 3.80 13.10
CA LEU A 438 4.96 3.04 13.93
C LEU A 438 6.35 2.92 13.28
N CYS A 439 6.43 2.74 11.96
CA CYS A 439 7.72 2.70 11.26
C CYS A 439 8.53 3.99 11.49
N ASP A 440 7.87 5.14 11.39
CA ASP A 440 8.46 6.44 11.67
C ASP A 440 9.03 6.52 13.09
N ARG A 441 8.26 6.05 14.09
CA ARG A 441 8.62 6.11 15.51
C ARG A 441 9.67 5.07 15.92
N TYR A 442 9.74 3.94 15.24
CA TYR A 442 10.68 2.87 15.54
C TYR A 442 11.95 2.91 14.69
N GLY A 443 11.99 3.73 13.64
CA GLY A 443 13.13 3.82 12.73
C GLY A 443 13.17 2.66 11.73
N ILE A 444 12.05 2.01 11.46
CA ILE A 444 12.01 0.87 10.52
C ILE A 444 11.77 1.44 9.12
N VAL A 445 12.69 1.25 8.18
CA VAL A 445 12.52 1.76 6.83
C VAL A 445 11.56 0.88 6.01
N VAL A 446 10.83 1.50 5.10
CA VAL A 446 9.77 0.85 4.32
C VAL A 446 10.03 1.05 2.83
N ILE A 447 9.98 -0.06 2.09
CA ILE A 447 9.72 -0.05 0.64
C ILE A 447 8.20 -0.14 0.50
N ASP A 448 7.58 0.95 0.08
CA ASP A 448 6.13 1.07 0.06
C ASP A 448 5.57 0.68 -1.31
N GLU A 449 4.78 -0.39 -1.34
CA GLU A 449 4.37 -1.11 -2.53
C GLU A 449 2.87 -0.95 -2.81
N CYS A 450 2.54 -0.57 -4.04
CA CYS A 450 1.16 -0.54 -4.52
C CYS A 450 0.63 -1.97 -4.81
N PRO A 451 -0.69 -2.16 -5.03
CA PRO A 451 -1.30 -3.47 -5.29
C PRO A 451 -1.07 -4.03 -6.70
N GLY A 452 0.01 -3.63 -7.38
CA GLY A 452 0.41 -4.05 -8.72
C GLY A 452 1.03 -5.45 -8.78
N VAL A 453 0.34 -6.48 -8.30
CA VAL A 453 0.83 -7.87 -8.23
C VAL A 453 -0.04 -8.81 -9.07
N GLY A 454 0.56 -9.85 -9.67
CA GLY A 454 -0.19 -10.81 -10.50
C GLY A 454 -0.51 -10.30 -11.91
N ILE A 455 0.21 -9.31 -12.41
CA ILE A 455 0.06 -8.74 -13.75
C ILE A 455 0.71 -9.68 -14.78
N VAL A 456 -0.01 -10.74 -15.14
CA VAL A 456 0.53 -11.82 -16.01
C VAL A 456 -0.05 -11.83 -17.43
N LEU A 457 -1.26 -11.32 -17.62
CA LEU A 457 -1.93 -11.36 -18.92
C LEU A 457 -1.61 -10.11 -19.75
N PRO A 458 -1.39 -10.22 -21.08
CA PRO A 458 -1.13 -9.06 -21.95
C PRO A 458 -2.18 -7.95 -21.86
N GLN A 459 -3.45 -8.32 -21.67
CA GLN A 459 -4.56 -7.38 -21.52
C GLN A 459 -4.47 -6.49 -20.27
N SER A 460 -3.82 -6.97 -19.20
CA SER A 460 -3.59 -6.19 -17.97
C SER A 460 -2.51 -5.11 -18.13
N PHE A 461 -1.82 -5.07 -19.28
CA PHE A 461 -0.89 -3.99 -19.67
C PHE A 461 -1.55 -2.95 -20.60
N GLY A 462 -2.87 -3.01 -20.80
CA GLY A 462 -3.61 -2.07 -21.63
C GLY A 462 -3.79 -0.68 -20.99
N ASN A 463 -4.23 0.30 -21.78
CA ASN A 463 -4.40 1.69 -21.33
C ASN A 463 -5.40 1.85 -20.16
N VAL A 464 -6.40 0.98 -20.08
CA VAL A 464 -7.38 1.00 -18.97
C VAL A 464 -6.69 0.66 -17.65
N SER A 465 -6.00 -0.49 -17.60
CA SER A 465 -5.23 -0.90 -16.42
C SER A 465 -4.08 0.07 -16.12
N LEU A 466 -3.43 0.65 -17.13
CA LEU A 466 -2.39 1.67 -16.92
C LEU A 466 -2.96 2.93 -16.26
N ARG A 467 -4.10 3.45 -16.74
CA ARG A 467 -4.74 4.62 -16.14
C ARG A 467 -5.09 4.35 -14.68
N HIS A 468 -5.73 3.21 -14.41
CA HIS A 468 -6.09 2.85 -13.04
C HIS A 468 -4.86 2.69 -12.14
N HIS A 469 -3.75 2.15 -12.65
CA HIS A 469 -2.50 2.07 -11.89
C HIS A 469 -1.89 3.44 -11.58
N LEU A 470 -1.98 4.40 -12.51
CA LEU A 470 -1.54 5.77 -12.26
C LEU A 470 -2.37 6.41 -11.13
N GLU A 471 -3.69 6.23 -11.14
CA GLU A 471 -4.60 6.71 -10.09
C GLU A 471 -4.27 6.10 -8.72
N VAL A 472 -4.00 4.79 -8.68
CA VAL A 472 -3.59 4.10 -7.44
C VAL A 472 -2.24 4.63 -6.93
N MET A 473 -1.31 4.97 -7.81
CA MET A 473 -0.04 5.61 -7.41
C MET A 473 -0.25 7.05 -6.92
N ASP A 474 -1.19 7.79 -7.51
CA ASP A 474 -1.59 9.11 -7.01
C ASP A 474 -2.10 9.00 -5.57
N GLU A 475 -2.98 8.04 -5.30
CA GLU A 475 -3.55 7.82 -3.97
C GLU A 475 -2.50 7.36 -2.94
N LEU A 476 -1.64 6.40 -3.30
CA LEU A 476 -0.57 5.89 -2.45
C LEU A 476 0.40 7.01 -2.04
N VAL A 477 0.95 7.73 -3.03
CA VAL A 477 1.90 8.81 -2.75
C VAL A 477 1.20 9.94 -1.98
N ARG A 478 -0.05 10.30 -2.33
CA ARG A 478 -0.83 11.30 -1.58
C ARG A 478 -0.96 10.95 -0.10
N ARG A 479 -1.24 9.68 0.20
CA ARG A 479 -1.41 9.19 1.58
C ARG A 479 -0.08 9.20 2.35
N ASP A 480 0.99 8.72 1.71
CA ASP A 480 2.19 8.30 2.46
C ASP A 480 3.43 9.19 2.27
N LYS A 481 3.36 10.23 1.42
CA LYS A 481 4.45 11.18 1.10
C LYS A 481 5.24 11.72 2.30
N ASN A 482 4.59 11.90 3.45
CA ASN A 482 5.17 12.54 4.62
C ASN A 482 5.89 11.59 5.58
N HIS A 483 5.81 10.27 5.38
CA HIS A 483 6.45 9.31 6.28
C HIS A 483 7.96 9.27 6.05
N PRO A 484 8.81 9.66 7.02
CA PRO A 484 10.27 9.50 6.90
C PRO A 484 10.69 8.03 6.74
N ALA A 485 9.92 7.09 7.30
CA ALA A 485 10.20 5.66 7.17
C ALA A 485 10.08 5.14 5.74
N VAL A 486 9.16 5.68 4.93
CA VAL A 486 9.07 5.33 3.51
C VAL A 486 10.31 5.88 2.82
N VAL A 487 11.11 5.01 2.21
CA VAL A 487 12.37 5.39 1.55
C VAL A 487 12.40 5.07 0.07
N MET A 488 11.45 4.28 -0.43
CA MET A 488 11.38 3.89 -1.85
C MET A 488 9.96 3.44 -2.20
N TRP A 489 9.48 3.81 -3.39
CA TRP A 489 8.20 3.35 -3.92
C TRP A 489 8.38 2.11 -4.79
N SER A 490 7.57 1.06 -4.58
CA SER A 490 7.50 -0.12 -5.44
C SER A 490 6.18 -0.12 -6.23
N VAL A 491 6.27 -0.08 -7.56
CA VAL A 491 5.10 0.08 -8.43
C VAL A 491 4.50 -1.25 -8.91
N ALA A 492 5.11 -2.39 -8.59
CA ALA A 492 4.57 -3.72 -8.90
C ALA A 492 5.40 -4.83 -8.25
N ASN A 493 4.80 -6.01 -8.16
CA ASN A 493 5.49 -7.25 -7.80
C ASN A 493 5.26 -8.35 -8.84
N GLU A 494 6.35 -8.91 -9.35
CA GLU A 494 6.40 -10.01 -10.31
C GLU A 494 5.43 -9.85 -11.50
N PRO A 495 5.38 -8.67 -12.15
CA PRO A 495 4.71 -8.58 -13.44
C PRO A 495 5.48 -9.43 -14.46
N VAL A 496 4.80 -9.91 -15.50
CA VAL A 496 5.51 -10.52 -16.65
C VAL A 496 6.18 -9.40 -17.47
N SER A 497 7.27 -8.85 -16.94
CA SER A 497 7.99 -7.68 -17.47
C SER A 497 8.73 -7.97 -18.78
N SER A 498 8.78 -9.24 -19.21
CA SER A 498 9.27 -9.64 -20.53
C SER A 498 8.28 -9.41 -21.66
N LEU A 499 7.01 -9.12 -21.37
CA LEU A 499 6.03 -8.80 -22.39
C LEU A 499 6.33 -7.43 -23.02
N LYS A 500 6.29 -7.35 -24.35
CA LYS A 500 6.52 -6.10 -25.11
C LYS A 500 5.79 -4.85 -24.54
N PRO A 501 4.48 -4.90 -24.17
CA PRO A 501 3.80 -3.73 -23.61
C PRO A 501 4.33 -3.31 -22.22
N ALA A 502 4.93 -4.22 -21.45
CA ALA A 502 5.39 -3.95 -20.09
C ALA A 502 6.45 -2.84 -20.03
N GLY A 503 7.35 -2.78 -21.02
CA GLY A 503 8.38 -1.74 -21.07
C GLY A 503 7.81 -0.33 -21.13
N TYR A 504 6.80 -0.08 -21.97
CA TYR A 504 6.13 1.23 -22.01
C TYR A 504 5.27 1.49 -20.77
N TYR A 505 4.58 0.45 -20.30
CA TYR A 505 3.75 0.51 -19.10
C TYR A 505 4.57 0.99 -17.89
N PHE A 506 5.68 0.30 -17.58
CA PHE A 506 6.53 0.65 -16.44
C PHE A 506 7.33 1.93 -16.65
N LYS A 507 7.74 2.26 -17.88
CA LYS A 507 8.32 3.58 -18.18
C LYS A 507 7.39 4.71 -17.74
N THR A 508 6.11 4.58 -18.07
CA THR A 508 5.09 5.60 -17.79
C THR A 508 4.81 5.67 -16.29
N LEU A 509 4.58 4.52 -15.66
CA LEU A 509 4.25 4.43 -14.24
C LEU A 509 5.38 4.93 -13.33
N ILE A 510 6.63 4.57 -13.63
CA ILE A 510 7.80 5.01 -12.87
C ILE A 510 8.03 6.51 -13.06
N ALA A 511 7.89 7.03 -14.29
CA ALA A 511 8.02 8.47 -14.54
C ALA A 511 6.93 9.28 -13.82
N HIS A 512 5.70 8.78 -13.79
CA HIS A 512 4.58 9.38 -13.06
C HIS A 512 4.86 9.43 -11.56
N THR A 513 5.26 8.31 -10.96
CA THR A 513 5.57 8.23 -9.53
C THR A 513 6.67 9.23 -9.13
N LYS A 514 7.71 9.38 -9.94
CA LYS A 514 8.79 10.37 -9.72
C LYS A 514 8.33 11.82 -9.85
N ALA A 515 7.30 12.07 -10.67
CA ALA A 515 6.71 13.40 -10.80
C ALA A 515 5.86 13.76 -9.58
N LEU A 516 5.22 12.77 -8.95
CA LEU A 516 4.48 12.95 -7.69
C LEU A 516 5.41 13.17 -6.49
N ASP A 517 6.48 12.38 -6.40
CA ASP A 517 7.46 12.47 -5.31
C ASP A 517 8.90 12.41 -5.84
N PRO A 518 9.58 13.57 -5.99
CA PRO A 518 10.97 13.60 -6.42
C PRO A 518 11.97 13.26 -5.31
N THR A 519 11.52 13.04 -4.06
CA THR A 519 12.40 12.88 -2.89
C THR A 519 12.82 11.44 -2.63
N ARG A 520 12.23 10.47 -3.35
CA ARG A 520 12.47 9.04 -3.16
C ARG A 520 12.71 8.31 -4.49
N PRO A 521 13.56 7.27 -4.51
CA PRO A 521 13.70 6.39 -5.66
C PRO A 521 12.44 5.56 -5.91
N VAL A 522 12.33 5.02 -7.13
CA VAL A 522 11.23 4.16 -7.58
C VAL A 522 11.77 2.84 -8.13
N THR A 523 11.12 1.74 -7.76
CA THR A 523 11.41 0.37 -8.19
C THR A 523 10.14 -0.37 -8.62
N PHE A 524 10.28 -1.57 -9.17
CA PHE A 524 9.31 -2.65 -9.07
C PHE A 524 10.08 -3.95 -8.80
N VAL A 525 9.41 -4.95 -8.26
CA VAL A 525 10.03 -6.23 -7.92
C VAL A 525 9.89 -7.22 -9.07
N SER A 526 11.01 -7.77 -9.54
CA SER A 526 11.07 -8.64 -10.71
C SER A 526 11.47 -10.08 -10.36
N ASN A 527 10.83 -11.04 -11.01
CA ASN A 527 11.28 -12.44 -11.11
C ASN A 527 11.67 -12.82 -12.56
N THR A 528 11.76 -11.83 -13.46
CA THR A 528 12.12 -12.03 -14.87
C THR A 528 13.62 -12.13 -15.02
N ARG A 529 14.09 -12.88 -16.02
CA ARG A 529 15.53 -12.98 -16.34
C ARG A 529 16.09 -11.62 -16.77
N TYR A 530 17.29 -11.29 -16.31
CA TYR A 530 17.93 -9.99 -16.49
C TYR A 530 17.91 -9.43 -17.92
N ASP A 531 18.04 -10.26 -18.96
CA ASP A 531 18.10 -9.83 -20.37
C ASP A 531 16.73 -9.76 -21.06
N ALA A 532 15.69 -10.26 -20.41
CA ALA A 532 14.32 -10.24 -20.89
C ALA A 532 13.49 -9.14 -20.24
N ASP A 533 13.94 -8.55 -19.12
CA ASP A 533 13.17 -7.58 -18.38
C ASP A 533 13.13 -6.21 -19.09
N LEU A 534 11.96 -5.85 -19.62
CA LEU A 534 11.74 -4.60 -20.34
C LEU A 534 11.42 -3.41 -19.41
N GLY A 535 11.15 -3.65 -18.12
CA GLY A 535 10.89 -2.62 -17.10
C GLY A 535 12.14 -2.17 -16.35
N ALA A 536 13.12 -3.07 -16.17
CA ALA A 536 14.36 -2.82 -15.44
C ALA A 536 15.21 -1.60 -15.90
N PRO A 537 15.21 -1.18 -17.17
CA PRO A 537 15.89 0.06 -17.57
C PRO A 537 15.41 1.30 -16.79
N TYR A 538 14.18 1.32 -16.28
CA TYR A 538 13.54 2.52 -15.75
C TYR A 538 13.62 2.68 -14.22
N VAL A 539 13.87 1.60 -13.47
CA VAL A 539 13.97 1.64 -11.99
C VAL A 539 15.24 2.35 -11.51
N ASP A 540 15.25 2.89 -10.30
CA ASP A 540 16.46 3.42 -9.67
C ASP A 540 17.28 2.34 -8.96
N VAL A 541 16.58 1.35 -8.40
CA VAL A 541 17.10 0.20 -7.67
C VAL A 541 16.49 -1.06 -8.27
N ILE A 542 17.28 -2.11 -8.46
CA ILE A 542 16.77 -3.39 -8.96
C ILE A 542 16.36 -4.25 -7.77
N CYS A 543 15.11 -4.69 -7.73
CA CYS A 543 14.63 -5.67 -6.75
C CYS A 543 14.40 -7.01 -7.45
N VAL A 544 15.10 -8.06 -7.01
CA VAL A 544 15.02 -9.41 -7.62
C VAL A 544 14.48 -10.42 -6.63
N ASN A 545 13.48 -11.17 -7.07
CA ASN A 545 12.99 -12.36 -6.40
C ASN A 545 13.64 -13.60 -7.02
N SER A 546 14.17 -14.49 -6.18
CA SER A 546 14.72 -15.75 -6.65
C SER A 546 14.60 -16.82 -5.58
N TYR A 547 14.15 -18.01 -5.97
CA TYR A 547 13.82 -19.14 -5.11
C TYR A 547 14.57 -20.41 -5.57
N LEU A 548 15.89 -20.27 -5.64
CA LEU A 548 16.83 -21.30 -6.05
C LEU A 548 16.71 -22.50 -5.10
N SER A 549 16.78 -23.72 -5.63
CA SER A 549 16.49 -25.00 -4.95
C SER A 549 15.04 -25.23 -4.51
N TRP A 550 14.15 -24.23 -4.61
CA TRP A 550 12.77 -24.32 -4.13
C TRP A 550 11.76 -24.47 -5.26
N TYR A 551 11.70 -23.51 -6.20
CA TYR A 551 10.76 -23.56 -7.33
C TYR A 551 11.34 -24.23 -8.58
N HIS A 552 12.64 -24.48 -8.59
CA HIS A 552 13.35 -25.29 -9.57
C HIS A 552 14.54 -25.94 -8.87
N ASP A 553 15.14 -26.96 -9.49
CA ASP A 553 16.23 -27.74 -8.91
C ASP A 553 15.89 -28.24 -7.49
N TYR A 554 14.70 -28.84 -7.36
CA TYR A 554 14.07 -29.16 -6.07
C TYR A 554 15.02 -29.92 -5.12
N GLY A 555 15.34 -29.32 -3.98
CA GLY A 555 16.18 -29.95 -2.96
C GLY A 555 17.70 -29.77 -3.16
N HIS A 556 18.14 -29.19 -4.27
CA HIS A 556 19.56 -29.04 -4.60
C HIS A 556 20.14 -27.76 -3.99
N LEU A 557 20.50 -27.79 -2.71
CA LEU A 557 21.08 -26.63 -2.02
C LEU A 557 22.44 -26.22 -2.61
N GLU A 558 23.19 -27.16 -3.19
CA GLU A 558 24.53 -26.96 -3.74
C GLU A 558 24.56 -26.01 -4.95
N VAL A 559 23.44 -25.81 -5.65
CA VAL A 559 23.40 -24.93 -6.84
C VAL A 559 23.19 -23.47 -6.49
N ILE A 560 22.69 -23.16 -5.28
CA ILE A 560 22.28 -21.82 -4.87
C ILE A 560 23.42 -20.81 -5.06
N GLN A 561 24.62 -21.14 -4.56
CA GLN A 561 25.74 -20.21 -4.56
C GLN A 561 26.16 -19.80 -5.98
N LEU A 562 26.25 -20.77 -6.90
CA LEU A 562 26.63 -20.52 -8.30
C LEU A 562 25.55 -19.73 -9.04
N GLN A 563 24.30 -20.15 -8.91
CA GLN A 563 23.17 -19.52 -9.60
C GLN A 563 22.94 -18.09 -9.10
N LEU A 564 23.04 -17.85 -7.78
CA LEU A 564 22.88 -16.53 -7.18
C LEU A 564 24.02 -15.58 -7.54
N THR A 565 25.26 -16.07 -7.56
CA THR A 565 26.42 -15.29 -8.04
C THR A 565 26.19 -14.84 -9.48
N SER A 566 25.81 -15.78 -10.35
CA SER A 566 25.53 -15.51 -11.77
C SER A 566 24.38 -14.51 -11.94
N GLN A 567 23.32 -14.62 -11.14
CA GLN A 567 22.21 -13.66 -11.14
C GLN A 567 22.71 -12.25 -10.85
N PHE A 568 23.40 -12.04 -9.72
CA PHE A 568 23.88 -10.71 -9.33
C PHE A 568 24.86 -10.11 -10.34
N GLU A 569 25.78 -10.90 -10.87
CA GLU A 569 26.76 -10.43 -11.85
C GLU A 569 26.10 -10.03 -13.17
N ASN A 570 25.14 -10.82 -13.67
CA ASN A 570 24.45 -10.52 -14.92
C ASN A 570 23.58 -9.26 -14.81
N TRP A 571 22.79 -9.15 -13.75
CA TRP A 571 21.98 -7.95 -13.48
C TRP A 571 22.86 -6.71 -13.37
N TYR A 572 23.93 -6.77 -12.57
CA TYR A 572 24.80 -5.61 -12.38
C TYR A 572 25.55 -5.24 -13.66
N LYS A 573 26.10 -6.22 -14.38
CA LYS A 573 26.79 -5.99 -15.66
C LYS A 573 25.91 -5.29 -16.68
N MET A 574 24.63 -5.66 -16.76
CA MET A 574 23.69 -5.08 -17.73
C MET A 574 23.23 -3.67 -17.35
N TYR A 575 22.90 -3.43 -16.08
CA TYR A 575 22.17 -2.21 -15.69
C TYR A 575 22.97 -1.22 -14.84
N GLN A 576 24.05 -1.65 -14.17
CA GLN A 576 24.92 -0.80 -13.34
C GLN A 576 24.14 -0.01 -12.27
N LYS A 577 23.19 -0.68 -11.61
CA LYS A 577 22.32 -0.17 -10.54
C LYS A 577 22.44 -1.05 -9.30
N PRO A 578 22.22 -0.52 -8.09
CA PRO A 578 22.25 -1.32 -6.87
C PRO A 578 21.09 -2.32 -6.85
N ILE A 579 21.30 -3.44 -6.17
CA ILE A 579 20.38 -4.58 -6.17
C ILE A 579 19.90 -4.88 -4.74
N ILE A 580 18.61 -5.15 -4.58
CA ILE A 580 18.02 -5.75 -3.37
C ILE A 580 17.56 -7.16 -3.74
N GLN A 581 17.98 -8.16 -2.95
CA GLN A 581 17.32 -9.47 -2.95
C GLN A 581 15.99 -9.32 -2.22
N SER A 582 14.92 -9.08 -2.95
CA SER A 582 13.62 -8.68 -2.39
C SER A 582 12.80 -9.86 -1.89
N GLU A 583 13.03 -11.07 -2.41
CA GLU A 583 12.45 -12.30 -1.87
C GLU A 583 13.39 -13.48 -2.05
N TYR A 584 13.49 -14.30 -1.01
CA TYR A 584 14.11 -15.62 -1.02
C TYR A 584 13.60 -16.40 0.19
N GLY A 585 13.60 -17.73 0.13
CA GLY A 585 13.13 -18.59 1.24
C GLY A 585 12.62 -19.95 0.76
N ALA A 586 12.23 -20.79 1.72
CA ALA A 586 11.58 -22.09 1.47
C ALA A 586 10.38 -22.22 2.39
N ASP A 587 9.33 -22.94 1.94
CA ASP A 587 8.24 -23.29 2.85
C ASP A 587 8.79 -24.23 3.93
N ALA A 588 8.36 -24.01 5.17
CA ALA A 588 8.74 -24.81 6.33
C ALA A 588 7.51 -25.06 7.20
N VAL A 589 7.18 -26.34 7.42
CA VAL A 589 6.10 -26.72 8.32
C VAL A 589 6.67 -26.81 9.73
N SER A 590 6.18 -25.99 10.65
CA SER A 590 6.72 -25.96 12.01
C SER A 590 6.61 -27.34 12.68
N GLY A 591 7.71 -27.80 13.28
CA GLY A 591 7.83 -29.13 13.89
C GLY A 591 8.14 -30.27 12.91
N LEU A 592 8.28 -30.01 11.61
CA LEU A 592 8.80 -30.99 10.65
C LEU A 592 10.32 -30.91 10.63
N HIS A 593 10.98 -32.00 11.02
CA HIS A 593 12.43 -32.12 11.08
C HIS A 593 12.93 -33.31 10.27
N GLU A 594 14.06 -33.18 9.60
CA GLU A 594 14.67 -34.27 8.81
C GLU A 594 16.18 -34.07 8.61
N ASP A 595 16.94 -35.16 8.62
CA ASP A 595 18.37 -35.19 8.24
C ASP A 595 18.64 -36.35 7.26
N PRO A 596 19.26 -36.11 6.07
CA PRO A 596 19.69 -34.81 5.54
C PRO A 596 18.52 -33.84 5.31
N PRO A 597 18.74 -32.51 5.26
CA PRO A 597 17.68 -31.53 5.11
C PRO A 597 16.77 -31.82 3.90
N ARG A 598 15.45 -31.88 4.13
CA ARG A 598 14.44 -32.09 3.08
C ARG A 598 13.48 -30.92 2.97
N MET A 599 12.97 -30.65 1.76
CA MET A 599 11.97 -29.60 1.53
C MET A 599 10.84 -29.67 2.57
N PHE A 600 10.37 -28.52 3.04
CA PHE A 600 9.41 -28.35 4.14
C PHE A 600 9.94 -28.56 5.57
N SER A 601 11.12 -29.17 5.78
CA SER A 601 11.72 -29.23 7.12
C SER A 601 12.31 -27.89 7.56
N GLU A 602 12.37 -27.66 8.88
CA GLU A 602 13.01 -26.46 9.44
C GLU A 602 14.52 -26.41 9.14
N GLU A 603 15.18 -27.57 9.06
CA GLU A 603 16.59 -27.69 8.66
C GLU A 603 16.81 -27.25 7.21
N TYR A 604 15.90 -27.60 6.29
CA TYR A 604 16.02 -27.18 4.89
C TYR A 604 15.85 -25.68 4.71
N GLN A 605 14.91 -25.07 5.43
CA GLN A 605 14.76 -23.61 5.44
C GLN A 605 16.07 -22.97 5.89
N THR A 606 16.64 -23.44 7.00
CA THR A 606 17.91 -22.95 7.55
C THR A 606 19.06 -23.09 6.55
N ALA A 607 19.28 -24.29 6.00
CA ALA A 607 20.38 -24.56 5.08
C ALA A 607 20.25 -23.78 3.76
N LEU A 608 19.03 -23.55 3.27
CA LEU A 608 18.79 -22.65 2.13
C LEU A 608 19.21 -21.22 2.46
N LEU A 609 18.79 -20.69 3.61
CA LEU A 609 19.15 -19.32 4.01
C LEU A 609 20.65 -19.14 4.11
N GLU A 610 21.36 -20.10 4.75
CA GLU A 610 22.81 -20.06 4.87
C GLU A 610 23.51 -19.99 3.50
N ASN A 611 23.07 -20.77 2.51
CA ASN A 611 23.64 -20.73 1.16
C ASN A 611 23.41 -19.39 0.45
N TYR A 612 22.24 -18.77 0.63
CA TYR A 612 21.98 -17.41 0.14
C TYR A 612 22.89 -16.38 0.82
N HIS A 613 22.99 -16.48 2.15
CA HIS A 613 23.73 -15.57 3.01
C HIS A 613 25.22 -15.49 2.68
N LEU A 614 25.83 -16.59 2.26
CA LEU A 614 27.23 -16.63 1.82
C LEU A 614 27.48 -15.68 0.63
N ILE A 615 26.65 -15.76 -0.41
CA ILE A 615 26.81 -14.90 -1.60
C ILE A 615 26.38 -13.46 -1.31
N LEU A 616 25.34 -13.28 -0.48
CA LEU A 616 24.95 -11.95 -0.02
C LEU A 616 26.09 -11.28 0.75
N ASP A 617 26.87 -12.01 1.55
CA ASP A 617 28.03 -11.47 2.27
C ASP A 617 29.18 -11.02 1.36
N GLU A 618 29.36 -11.68 0.22
CA GLU A 618 30.29 -11.26 -0.81
C GLU A 618 29.80 -9.97 -1.49
N LYS A 619 28.59 -10.00 -2.06
CA LYS A 619 28.10 -8.91 -2.92
C LYS A 619 27.60 -7.70 -2.15
N ARG A 620 27.29 -7.80 -0.84
CA ARG A 620 26.87 -6.65 0.00
C ARG A 620 27.93 -5.58 0.18
N LYS A 621 29.20 -5.92 -0.08
CA LYS A 621 30.32 -4.98 -0.02
C LYS A 621 30.51 -4.22 -1.34
N GLU A 622 29.78 -4.59 -2.38
CA GLU A 622 29.91 -4.05 -3.72
C GLU A 622 28.67 -3.25 -4.13
N TYR A 623 27.60 -3.93 -4.55
CA TYR A 623 26.40 -3.33 -5.15
C TYR A 623 25.09 -3.97 -4.72
N VAL A 624 25.12 -5.04 -3.93
CA VAL A 624 23.90 -5.54 -3.27
C VAL A 624 23.68 -4.70 -2.01
N ILE A 625 22.57 -4.00 -1.96
CA ILE A 625 22.25 -3.04 -0.89
C ILE A 625 21.17 -3.55 0.05
N GLY A 626 20.68 -4.78 -0.14
CA GLY A 626 19.64 -5.31 0.73
C GLY A 626 19.30 -6.77 0.54
N GLU A 627 18.78 -7.36 1.61
CA GLU A 627 18.19 -8.69 1.67
C GLU A 627 16.88 -8.67 2.47
N LEU A 628 15.80 -9.12 1.83
CA LEU A 628 14.47 -9.21 2.41
C LEU A 628 13.98 -10.65 2.35
N ILE A 629 13.97 -11.34 3.49
CA ILE A 629 13.47 -12.72 3.56
C ILE A 629 11.98 -12.79 3.20
N TRP A 630 11.59 -13.80 2.43
CA TRP A 630 10.19 -14.16 2.25
C TRP A 630 9.85 -15.34 3.17
N ASN A 631 9.03 -15.19 4.20
CA ASN A 631 8.32 -13.99 4.68
C ASN A 631 8.54 -13.83 6.19
N PHE A 632 8.09 -12.71 6.78
CA PHE A 632 8.04 -12.54 8.23
C PHE A 632 7.25 -13.68 8.88
N ALA A 633 6.00 -13.91 8.48
CA ALA A 633 5.16 -14.94 9.08
C ALA A 633 4.46 -15.76 8.00
N ASP A 634 4.04 -16.98 8.35
CA ASP A 634 3.12 -17.76 7.53
C ASP A 634 1.81 -16.99 7.35
N PHE A 635 1.18 -17.15 6.18
CA PHE A 635 -0.04 -16.39 5.84
C PHE A 635 -0.93 -17.19 4.88
N MET A 636 -2.20 -16.78 4.70
CA MET A 636 -3.18 -17.55 3.93
C MET A 636 -3.10 -17.30 2.42
N THR A 637 -3.39 -18.35 1.63
CA THR A 637 -3.45 -18.31 0.16
C THR A 637 -4.73 -18.98 -0.34
N ASN A 638 -4.99 -18.90 -1.64
CA ASN A 638 -5.94 -19.81 -2.27
C ASN A 638 -5.49 -21.28 -2.09
N GLN A 639 -6.48 -22.18 -2.11
CA GLN A 639 -6.22 -23.62 -2.00
C GLN A 639 -5.51 -24.11 -3.26
N SER A 640 -4.39 -24.81 -3.08
CA SER A 640 -3.73 -25.56 -4.14
C SER A 640 -2.90 -26.70 -3.52
N PRO A 641 -2.54 -27.74 -4.29
CA PRO A 641 -1.65 -28.80 -3.81
C PRO A 641 -0.27 -28.30 -3.36
N LEU A 642 0.14 -27.11 -3.81
CA LEU A 642 1.42 -26.49 -3.48
C LEU A 642 1.37 -25.60 -2.22
N ARG A 643 0.22 -25.52 -1.54
CA ARG A 643 -0.01 -24.64 -0.39
C ARG A 643 -0.61 -25.41 0.76
N VAL A 644 0.20 -25.70 1.77
CA VAL A 644 -0.21 -26.38 3.00
C VAL A 644 -0.91 -25.37 3.90
N THR A 645 -2.23 -25.20 3.71
CA THR A 645 -3.07 -24.21 4.44
C THR A 645 -2.51 -22.78 4.37
N GLY A 646 -2.20 -22.33 3.16
CA GLY A 646 -1.50 -21.07 2.93
C GLY A 646 -0.03 -21.24 2.57
N ASN A 647 0.69 -20.13 2.54
CA ASN A 647 2.14 -20.07 2.33
C ASN A 647 2.84 -20.30 3.69
N LYS A 648 3.87 -21.14 3.69
CA LYS A 648 4.61 -21.59 4.88
C LYS A 648 6.06 -21.14 4.88
N LYS A 649 6.42 -20.17 4.03
CA LYS A 649 7.77 -19.60 3.95
C LYS A 649 8.11 -18.67 5.12
N GLY A 650 7.16 -18.41 6.02
CA GLY A 650 7.39 -17.57 7.18
C GLY A 650 8.53 -18.08 8.04
N ILE A 651 9.38 -17.18 8.53
CA ILE A 651 10.33 -17.47 9.62
C ILE A 651 9.63 -17.52 10.99
N PHE A 652 8.48 -16.85 11.10
CA PHE A 652 7.52 -17.02 12.18
C PHE A 652 6.31 -17.82 11.69
N THR A 653 5.66 -18.55 12.60
CA THR A 653 4.32 -19.08 12.32
C THR A 653 3.32 -17.94 12.19
N ARG A 654 2.12 -18.23 11.67
CA ARG A 654 1.02 -17.25 11.56
C ARG A 654 0.66 -16.62 12.92
N GLN A 655 0.89 -17.35 14.01
CA GLN A 655 0.70 -16.92 15.41
C GLN A 655 1.92 -16.24 16.04
N ARG A 656 2.92 -15.84 15.24
CA ARG A 656 4.11 -15.07 15.68
C ARG A 656 5.05 -15.84 16.62
N ASN A 657 5.11 -17.17 16.46
CA ASN A 657 6.12 -18.01 17.13
C ASN A 657 7.33 -18.25 16.19
N PRO A 658 8.57 -18.16 16.67
CA PRO A 658 9.76 -18.34 15.83
C PRO A 658 9.95 -19.81 15.42
N LYS A 659 10.21 -20.04 14.13
CA LYS A 659 10.83 -21.28 13.62
C LYS A 659 12.36 -21.21 13.79
N MET A 660 13.09 -22.29 13.53
CA MET A 660 14.56 -22.32 13.59
C MET A 660 15.23 -21.19 12.78
N ALA A 661 14.75 -20.95 11.55
CA ALA A 661 15.31 -19.94 10.66
C ALA A 661 15.24 -18.50 11.23
N ALA A 662 14.28 -18.20 12.13
CA ALA A 662 14.20 -16.88 12.76
C ALA A 662 15.42 -16.59 13.64
N PHE A 663 15.98 -17.61 14.30
CA PHE A 663 17.16 -17.45 15.15
C PHE A 663 18.43 -17.24 14.32
N ILE A 664 18.58 -17.98 13.21
CA ILE A 664 19.70 -17.84 12.28
C ILE A 664 19.71 -16.45 11.64
N LEU A 665 18.54 -16.00 11.18
CA LEU A 665 18.40 -14.67 10.60
C LEU A 665 18.65 -13.56 11.63
N ARG A 666 18.24 -13.78 12.89
CA ARG A 666 18.52 -12.86 13.99
C ARG A 666 20.02 -12.69 14.20
N GLU A 667 20.77 -13.79 14.31
CA GLU A 667 22.22 -13.74 14.49
C GLU A 667 22.89 -12.98 13.35
N ARG A 668 22.47 -13.24 12.11
CA ARG A 668 22.94 -12.52 10.92
C ARG A 668 22.69 -11.02 10.99
N TYR A 669 21.46 -10.59 11.27
CA TYR A 669 21.10 -9.16 11.23
C TYR A 669 21.77 -8.36 12.34
N TRP A 670 21.92 -8.93 13.54
CA TRP A 670 22.70 -8.28 14.59
C TRP A 670 24.21 -8.24 14.27
N ARG A 671 24.75 -9.25 13.59
CA ARG A 671 26.14 -9.25 13.12
C ARG A 671 26.39 -8.12 12.11
N ILE A 672 25.56 -8.01 11.07
CA ILE A 672 25.68 -6.97 10.04
C ILE A 672 25.51 -5.56 10.65
N ALA A 673 24.55 -5.39 11.56
CA ALA A 673 24.37 -4.13 12.28
C ALA A 673 25.59 -3.71 13.12
N ASN A 674 26.29 -4.65 13.74
CA ASN A 674 27.47 -4.36 14.53
C ASN A 674 28.70 -4.01 13.65
N GLU A 675 28.84 -4.63 12.48
CA GLU A 675 29.90 -4.28 11.52
C GLU A 675 29.77 -2.83 11.02
N THR A 676 28.54 -2.35 10.85
CA THR A 676 28.26 -1.00 10.34
C THR A 676 28.40 0.10 11.40
N ARG A 677 28.46 -0.25 12.70
CA ARG A 677 28.55 0.71 13.82
C ARG A 677 29.97 1.21 14.14
N GLY A 678 31.02 0.62 13.57
CA GLY A 678 32.42 1.02 13.82
C GLY A 678 32.92 0.66 15.23
N TYR A 679 34.21 0.31 15.34
CA TYR A 679 34.89 -0.01 16.61
C TYR A 679 34.81 1.17 17.59
N GLY A 680 33.97 1.07 18.62
CA GLY A 680 33.85 2.09 19.67
C GLY A 680 32.62 1.97 20.55
N SER A 681 31.57 1.26 20.13
CA SER A 681 30.40 0.98 20.97
C SER A 681 30.41 -0.48 21.43
N VAL A 682 30.38 -0.67 22.75
CA VAL A 682 30.34 -2.00 23.41
C VAL A 682 29.15 -2.81 22.89
N PRO A 683 29.28 -4.12 22.61
CA PRO A 683 28.16 -4.95 22.21
C PRO A 683 27.13 -4.99 23.35
N ARG A 684 26.03 -4.28 23.19
CA ARG A 684 24.87 -4.41 24.08
C ARG A 684 23.85 -5.33 23.42
N THR A 685 23.98 -6.63 23.70
CA THR A 685 22.81 -7.48 23.91
C THR A 685 22.13 -7.04 25.22
N GLN A 686 21.55 -5.84 25.24
CA GLN A 686 20.63 -5.44 26.30
C GLN A 686 19.23 -5.48 25.70
N CYS A 687 18.42 -6.45 26.13
CA CYS A 687 16.97 -6.29 26.18
C CYS A 687 16.69 -4.89 26.71
N MET A 688 16.11 -4.04 25.87
CA MET A 688 15.91 -2.64 26.18
C MET A 688 15.07 -2.49 27.45
N GLY A 689 15.61 -1.71 28.39
CA GLY A 689 14.82 -1.15 29.48
C GLY A 689 13.62 -0.41 28.89
N SER A 690 12.45 -0.81 29.37
CA SER A 690 11.18 -0.15 29.13
C SER A 690 11.25 1.31 29.60
N ARG A 691 11.35 2.26 28.68
CA ARG A 691 10.78 3.58 28.93
C ARG A 691 9.26 3.44 28.83
N PRO A 692 8.48 3.83 29.86
CA PRO A 692 7.03 3.86 29.74
C PRO A 692 6.66 4.94 28.70
N PHE A 693 5.93 4.55 27.67
CA PHE A 693 5.32 5.48 26.73
C PHE A 693 3.98 5.94 27.33
N THR A 694 3.77 7.25 27.42
CA THR A 694 2.44 7.84 27.55
C THR A 694 1.77 7.84 26.18
N PHE A 695 0.57 7.25 26.11
CA PHE A 695 -0.28 7.18 24.92
C PHE A 695 -0.92 8.52 24.60
#